data_AF-B8F7B5-F1
#
_entry.id   AF-B8F7B5-F1
#
_cell.length_a   1.000
_cell.length_b   1.000
_cell.length_c   1.000
_cell.angle_alpha   90.00
_cell.angle_beta   90.00
_cell.angle_gamma   90.00
#
_symmetry.space_group_name_H-M   'P 1'
#
loop_
_entity.id
_entity.type
_entity.pdbx_description
1 polymer ?
#
loop_
_entity_poly.entity_id
_entity_poly.type
_entity_poly.pdbx_seq_one_letter_code
_entity_poly.pdbx_strand_id
1 'polypeptide(L)'
;MQADVLSRIREGKLWDFPGGIHPPEMKKQSNQKPIRSLHLPKFFYVPVLQHSGTAGEVIVQQGDLVLKGQALTKGGNYRQLPVHSPTSGKVVAIQPHVSSHPSGLPELTIVIETDGEDKWIERQPIDDFLSLTSGQIIQKVYQAGIAGLGGAVFPTSHKLHVADKRCKLLIINGAECEPYITCDDRLMQDYADEMIEGVRILRYVLRPEEVVIAIEDNKPKAIQAVEKALKGANDISVRVIPTKYPSGASDQLVQVLTGLEIPQGKRTIEMGIMMHNVGTAFAVKRAVMDDEPLIERVVTLTGDKIRNKGNVWARLGTPILHLLEQVDYQADERFPVFLGGPMMGFILPSLQSPITKTANCIIAPDHFEYAPPEPERNCIRCSSCSDACPVGLLPQQLYWFARAEDHDKSKEYHLDACIECGVCAYVCPSYIPLIQYFRQEKAKIQEVDQKAKQAEEAKIRFEAREARLNKEKEARTARIQQAAEKRREEVANSQGEDPVKAALERLKAKKAETATPVQTKANGEPDNSELMAQRKARRLAKQVEVSPLPDSRDITSLESVPLPQAGEGNDPRKAAVAAALARAKAKKEAQQAAVSDENVAKAEVAEDPRKAAVAAAIARAKAKKEVQQVAVSDENVVKTEVAEDPRKAAVAAAIARAKAKKEAQK
;
A
#
# COMPACT_ATOMS: atom_id res chain seq x y z
N MET A 1 -28.27 -25.97 -14.63
CA MET A 1 -27.96 -25.12 -13.45
C MET A 1 -26.49 -25.33 -13.11
N GLN A 2 -25.72 -24.27 -12.89
CA GLN A 2 -24.45 -24.43 -12.15
C GLN A 2 -24.80 -24.88 -10.73
N ALA A 3 -24.06 -25.83 -10.18
CA ALA A 3 -24.23 -26.26 -8.80
C ALA A 3 -23.91 -25.09 -7.86
N ASP A 4 -24.82 -24.79 -6.93
CA ASP A 4 -24.59 -23.73 -5.93
C ASP A 4 -23.48 -24.16 -4.97
N VAL A 5 -22.76 -23.20 -4.40
CA VAL A 5 -21.65 -23.45 -3.46
C VAL A 5 -22.06 -24.41 -2.34
N LEU A 6 -23.29 -24.27 -1.85
CA LEU A 6 -23.83 -25.08 -0.75
C LEU A 6 -24.14 -26.52 -1.16
N SER A 7 -24.58 -26.78 -2.39
CA SER A 7 -24.80 -28.17 -2.83
C SER A 7 -23.47 -28.90 -2.94
N ARG A 8 -22.43 -28.22 -3.42
CA ARG A 8 -21.06 -28.76 -3.48
C ARG A 8 -20.47 -29.11 -2.11
N ILE A 9 -20.65 -28.25 -1.12
CA ILE A 9 -20.19 -28.53 0.26
C ILE A 9 -20.97 -29.71 0.87
N ARG A 10 -22.29 -29.79 0.61
CA ARG A 10 -23.16 -30.87 1.12
C ARG A 10 -22.93 -32.22 0.43
N GLU A 11 -22.52 -32.24 -0.85
CA GLU A 11 -22.00 -33.45 -1.53
C GLU A 11 -20.84 -34.07 -0.75
N GLY A 12 -20.06 -33.26 -0.02
CA GLY A 12 -18.98 -33.71 0.86
C GLY A 12 -17.77 -34.33 0.16
N LYS A 13 -17.77 -34.30 -1.17
CA LYS A 13 -16.65 -34.70 -2.02
C LYS A 13 -15.56 -33.62 -2.01
N LEU A 14 -14.31 -34.05 -1.83
CA LEU A 14 -13.14 -33.21 -2.06
C LEU A 14 -12.72 -33.26 -3.54
N TRP A 15 -12.13 -32.17 -4.00
CA TRP A 15 -11.67 -31.96 -5.36
C TRP A 15 -10.17 -31.62 -5.34
N ASP A 16 -9.55 -31.63 -6.52
CA ASP A 16 -8.18 -31.17 -6.71
C ASP A 16 -8.12 -29.89 -7.55
N PHE A 17 -7.04 -29.14 -7.43
CA PHE A 17 -6.72 -27.97 -8.23
C PHE A 17 -5.51 -28.27 -9.15
N PRO A 18 -5.39 -27.62 -10.34
CA PRO A 18 -4.28 -27.86 -11.26
C PRO A 18 -2.91 -27.52 -10.64
N GLY A 19 -1.83 -28.13 -11.14
CA GLY A 19 -0.47 -27.83 -10.67
C GLY A 19 -0.28 -28.07 -9.17
N GLY A 20 0.47 -27.17 -8.51
CA GLY A 20 0.90 -27.34 -7.12
C GLY A 20 2.09 -28.30 -6.97
N ILE A 21 2.60 -28.42 -5.74
CA ILE A 21 3.77 -29.24 -5.39
C ILE A 21 3.65 -29.84 -3.99
N HIS A 22 4.48 -30.86 -3.71
CA HIS A 22 4.62 -31.48 -2.38
C HIS A 22 6.07 -31.29 -1.87
N PRO A 23 6.43 -30.10 -1.37
CA PRO A 23 7.74 -29.86 -0.77
C PRO A 23 7.89 -30.62 0.56
N PRO A 24 9.13 -30.93 1.01
CA PRO A 24 9.36 -31.52 2.34
C PRO A 24 8.77 -30.63 3.44
N GLU A 25 7.88 -31.18 4.26
CA GLU A 25 7.06 -30.38 5.18
C GLU A 25 7.85 -29.70 6.31
N MET A 26 8.89 -30.36 6.82
CA MET A 26 9.76 -29.92 7.94
C MET A 26 9.06 -29.55 9.28
N LYS A 27 7.73 -29.61 9.36
CA LYS A 27 6.91 -29.26 10.54
C LYS A 27 7.28 -29.99 11.83
N LYS A 28 7.85 -31.21 11.76
CA LYS A 28 8.21 -32.01 12.94
C LYS A 28 9.19 -31.31 13.88
N GLN A 29 10.00 -30.36 13.41
CA GLN A 29 10.99 -29.67 14.23
C GLN A 29 10.39 -28.76 15.31
N SER A 30 9.31 -28.06 14.99
CA SER A 30 8.70 -27.02 15.82
C SER A 30 7.36 -27.44 16.48
N ASN A 31 6.75 -28.55 16.02
CA ASN A 31 5.44 -29.03 16.48
C ASN A 31 5.46 -29.88 17.78
N GLN A 32 6.62 -30.14 18.39
CA GLN A 32 6.72 -31.09 19.52
C GLN A 32 6.37 -30.52 20.90
N LYS A 33 6.28 -29.20 21.04
CA LYS A 33 6.09 -28.51 22.32
C LYS A 33 4.85 -27.60 22.23
N PRO A 34 4.09 -27.41 23.31
CA PRO A 34 3.01 -26.42 23.35
C PRO A 34 3.54 -25.00 23.12
N ILE A 35 2.65 -24.11 22.70
CA ILE A 35 2.98 -22.67 22.60
C ILE A 35 3.39 -22.15 23.97
N ARG A 36 4.48 -21.38 24.01
CA ARG A 36 5.04 -20.80 25.24
C ARG A 36 5.20 -19.29 25.15
N SER A 37 5.12 -18.61 26.28
CA SER A 37 5.46 -17.19 26.36
C SER A 37 6.98 -17.00 26.48
N LEU A 38 7.46 -15.83 26.06
CA LEU A 38 8.85 -15.38 26.22
C LEU A 38 8.89 -14.09 27.05
N HIS A 39 10.06 -13.77 27.61
CA HIS A 39 10.28 -12.54 28.38
C HIS A 39 10.15 -11.32 27.48
N LEU A 40 9.63 -10.23 28.05
CA LEU A 40 9.47 -8.95 27.34
C LEU A 40 10.85 -8.31 27.06
N PRO A 41 11.05 -7.68 25.89
CA PRO A 41 12.22 -6.85 25.62
C PRO A 41 12.18 -5.56 26.44
N LYS A 42 13.32 -4.89 26.58
CA LYS A 42 13.38 -3.53 27.13
C LYS A 42 12.69 -2.50 26.22
N PHE A 43 12.74 -2.70 24.91
CA PHE A 43 12.17 -1.79 23.92
C PHE A 43 11.26 -2.52 22.94
N PHE A 44 10.11 -1.91 22.67
CA PHE A 44 9.17 -2.29 21.63
C PHE A 44 9.18 -1.25 20.50
N TYR A 45 9.18 -1.71 19.26
CA TYR A 45 9.19 -0.90 18.05
C TYR A 45 7.91 -1.21 17.27
N VAL A 46 6.81 -0.48 17.53
CA VAL A 46 5.48 -0.78 16.97
C VAL A 46 5.27 0.01 15.68
N PRO A 47 5.29 -0.59 14.47
CA PRO A 47 5.03 0.14 13.24
C PRO A 47 3.58 0.59 13.18
N VAL A 48 3.35 1.80 12.67
CA VAL A 48 2.02 2.40 12.55
C VAL A 48 1.14 1.68 11.53
N LEU A 49 1.74 1.08 10.49
CA LEU A 49 1.05 0.27 9.49
C LEU A 49 1.44 -1.20 9.63
N GLN A 50 0.47 -2.07 9.86
CA GLN A 50 0.67 -3.53 9.98
C GLN A 50 -0.47 -4.31 9.31
N HIS A 51 -1.03 -3.79 8.22
CA HIS A 51 -2.14 -4.40 7.49
C HIS A 51 -2.20 -3.85 6.06
N SER A 52 -2.92 -4.52 5.16
CA SER A 52 -3.05 -4.15 3.74
C SER A 52 -3.97 -2.93 3.48
N GLY A 53 -4.07 -2.02 4.45
CA GLY A 53 -4.90 -0.81 4.39
C GLY A 53 -4.03 0.44 4.38
N THR A 54 -4.57 1.55 4.90
CA THR A 54 -3.78 2.77 5.11
C THR A 54 -3.48 2.96 6.60
N ALA A 55 -2.39 3.66 6.92
CA ALA A 55 -2.03 3.98 8.29
C ALA A 55 -3.16 4.73 9.03
N GLY A 56 -3.30 4.47 10.33
CA GLY A 56 -4.07 5.31 11.24
C GLY A 56 -3.31 6.57 11.65
N GLU A 57 -4.03 7.56 12.17
CA GLU A 57 -3.45 8.75 12.80
C GLU A 57 -2.82 8.37 14.15
N VAL A 58 -1.61 8.85 14.45
CA VAL A 58 -0.96 8.61 15.75
C VAL A 58 -1.57 9.51 16.80
N ILE A 59 -2.01 8.95 17.93
CA ILE A 59 -2.73 9.66 19.01
C ILE A 59 -1.94 9.79 20.32
N VAL A 60 -0.68 9.34 20.32
CA VAL A 60 0.28 9.48 21.44
C VAL A 60 1.46 10.35 21.03
N GLN A 61 2.16 10.91 22.01
CA GLN A 61 3.33 11.77 21.83
C GLN A 61 4.55 11.21 22.56
N GLN A 62 5.74 11.71 22.20
CA GLN A 62 6.97 11.38 22.91
C GLN A 62 6.90 11.89 24.36
N GLY A 63 7.13 11.01 25.32
CA GLY A 63 7.03 11.29 26.75
C GLY A 63 5.81 10.65 27.43
N ASP A 64 4.77 10.30 26.67
CA ASP A 64 3.54 9.72 27.21
C ASP A 64 3.79 8.36 27.90
N LEU A 65 3.08 8.14 29.00
CA LEU A 65 2.93 6.82 29.60
C LEU A 65 1.77 6.10 28.91
N VAL A 66 1.98 4.82 28.59
CA VAL A 66 1.01 3.97 27.91
C VAL A 66 0.80 2.68 28.68
N LEU A 67 -0.45 2.21 28.72
CA LEU A 67 -0.82 0.93 29.31
C LEU A 67 -0.90 -0.16 28.23
N LYS A 68 -0.72 -1.41 28.64
CA LYS A 68 -0.89 -2.59 27.77
C LYS A 68 -2.31 -2.63 27.20
N GLY A 69 -2.41 -2.79 25.88
CA GLY A 69 -3.67 -2.76 25.14
C GLY A 69 -4.19 -1.35 24.81
N GLN A 70 -3.57 -0.27 25.30
CA GLN A 70 -3.96 1.09 24.92
C GLN A 70 -3.75 1.33 23.42
N ALA A 71 -4.73 1.94 22.75
CA ALA A 71 -4.60 2.33 21.35
C ALA A 71 -3.54 3.45 21.20
N LEU A 72 -2.58 3.23 20.29
CA LEU A 72 -1.54 4.20 19.93
C LEU A 72 -1.89 4.98 18.67
N THR A 73 -2.81 4.44 17.85
CA THR A 73 -3.31 5.07 16.64
C THR A 73 -4.84 4.97 16.55
N LYS A 74 -5.43 5.86 15.74
CA LYS A 74 -6.87 5.92 15.47
C LYS A 74 -7.12 5.87 13.97
N GLY A 75 -8.02 4.98 13.55
CA GLY A 75 -8.52 4.93 12.17
C GLY A 75 -9.78 5.78 11.97
N GLY A 76 -9.95 6.33 10.77
CA GLY A 76 -11.19 6.99 10.36
C GLY A 76 -12.24 6.05 9.76
N ASN A 77 -11.89 4.79 9.45
CA ASN A 77 -12.77 3.79 8.88
C ASN A 77 -12.17 2.37 9.01
N TYR A 78 -12.96 1.33 8.73
CA TYR A 78 -12.55 -0.09 8.86
C TYR A 78 -11.32 -0.53 8.04
N ARG A 79 -10.77 0.29 7.12
CA ARG A 79 -9.48 -0.01 6.44
C ARG A 79 -8.25 0.51 7.18
N GLN A 80 -8.41 1.40 8.16
CA GLN A 80 -7.34 1.95 9.00
C GLN A 80 -7.45 1.31 10.38
N LEU A 81 -6.72 0.22 10.65
CA LEU A 81 -6.82 -0.42 11.95
C LEU A 81 -5.98 0.32 13.00
N PRO A 82 -6.49 0.51 14.23
CA PRO A 82 -5.66 0.84 15.37
C PRO A 82 -4.51 -0.17 15.56
N VAL A 83 -3.35 0.35 15.96
CA VAL A 83 -2.29 -0.42 16.61
C VAL A 83 -2.24 -0.05 18.09
N HIS A 84 -1.84 -0.99 18.93
CA HIS A 84 -1.97 -0.91 20.38
C HIS A 84 -0.62 -1.14 21.06
N SER A 85 -0.48 -0.63 22.29
CA SER A 85 0.70 -0.88 23.10
C SER A 85 0.79 -2.36 23.49
N PRO A 86 1.91 -3.04 23.20
CA PRO A 86 2.08 -4.46 23.51
C PRO A 86 2.21 -4.75 25.01
N THR A 87 2.62 -3.75 25.78
CA THR A 87 2.86 -3.79 27.23
C THR A 87 2.69 -2.38 27.82
N SER A 88 2.91 -2.20 29.12
CA SER A 88 2.99 -0.87 29.74
C SER A 88 4.39 -0.27 29.65
N GLY A 89 4.47 1.06 29.64
CA GLY A 89 5.74 1.76 29.62
C GLY A 89 5.62 3.20 29.14
N LYS A 90 6.71 3.70 28.55
CA LYS A 90 6.83 5.09 28.09
C LYS A 90 7.14 5.17 26.60
N VAL A 91 6.43 6.03 25.88
CA VAL A 91 6.76 6.35 24.48
C VAL A 91 8.03 7.19 24.46
N VAL A 92 9.15 6.59 24.05
CA VAL A 92 10.47 7.24 24.04
C VAL A 92 10.81 7.91 22.71
N ALA A 93 10.20 7.48 21.60
CA ALA A 93 10.33 8.12 20.29
C ALA A 93 9.17 7.76 19.36
N ILE A 94 8.91 8.61 18.36
CA ILE A 94 8.05 8.32 17.21
C ILE A 94 8.85 8.70 15.96
N GLN A 95 9.42 7.70 15.28
CA GLN A 95 10.45 7.92 14.25
C GLN A 95 10.46 6.80 13.20
N PRO A 96 11.12 6.99 12.05
CA PRO A 96 11.40 5.89 11.12
C PRO A 96 12.28 4.81 11.78
N HIS A 97 11.88 3.55 11.69
CA HIS A 97 12.65 2.37 12.15
C HIS A 97 12.64 1.28 11.08
N VAL A 98 13.65 0.41 11.07
CA VAL A 98 13.78 -0.66 10.06
C VAL A 98 12.56 -1.58 10.04
N SER A 99 11.99 -1.79 8.85
CA SER A 99 10.76 -2.56 8.67
C SER A 99 11.01 -4.06 8.53
N SER A 100 9.95 -4.85 8.76
CA SER A 100 9.92 -6.30 8.51
C SER A 100 9.44 -6.57 7.09
N HIS A 101 10.18 -6.06 6.11
CA HIS A 101 9.89 -6.14 4.67
C HIS A 101 11.21 -6.41 3.90
N PRO A 102 11.21 -7.11 2.73
CA PRO A 102 12.43 -7.42 1.97
C PRO A 102 13.34 -6.23 1.66
N SER A 103 12.79 -5.01 1.56
CA SER A 103 13.56 -3.80 1.27
C SER A 103 14.24 -3.17 2.49
N GLY A 104 13.84 -3.54 3.71
CA GLY A 104 14.32 -2.94 4.97
C GLY A 104 14.07 -1.43 5.10
N LEU A 105 13.25 -0.82 4.23
CA LEU A 105 13.04 0.62 4.22
C LEU A 105 12.43 1.09 5.55
N PRO A 106 12.92 2.18 6.16
CA PRO A 106 12.40 2.65 7.43
C PRO A 106 10.92 3.07 7.37
N GLU A 107 10.12 2.59 8.32
CA GLU A 107 8.69 2.90 8.46
C GLU A 107 8.42 3.66 9.76
N LEU A 108 7.39 4.52 9.76
CA LEU A 108 7.00 5.29 10.94
C LEU A 108 6.58 4.36 12.08
N THR A 109 7.33 4.43 13.18
CA THR A 109 7.31 3.46 14.27
C THR A 109 7.28 4.17 15.62
N ILE A 110 6.46 3.66 16.52
CA ILE A 110 6.33 4.14 17.90
C ILE A 110 7.24 3.27 18.77
N VAL A 111 8.23 3.89 19.41
CA VAL A 111 9.20 3.21 20.27
C VAL A 111 8.79 3.36 21.73
N ILE A 112 8.62 2.23 22.41
CA ILE A 112 8.14 2.16 23.80
C ILE A 112 9.22 1.48 24.65
N GLU A 113 9.70 2.16 25.69
CA GLU A 113 10.53 1.57 26.74
C GLU A 113 9.61 0.96 27.80
N THR A 114 9.84 -0.30 28.15
CA THR A 114 9.00 -1.03 29.11
C THR A 114 9.25 -0.59 30.54
N ASP A 115 8.18 -0.45 31.34
CA ASP A 115 8.30 -0.27 32.80
C ASP A 115 8.52 -1.60 33.55
N GLY A 116 8.20 -2.73 32.92
CA GLY A 116 8.28 -4.07 33.52
C GLY A 116 7.04 -4.47 34.33
N GLU A 117 6.01 -3.61 34.43
CA GLU A 117 4.75 -3.91 35.12
C GLU A 117 3.77 -4.73 34.25
N ASP A 118 3.89 -4.64 32.93
CA ASP A 118 2.99 -5.27 31.93
C ASP A 118 1.49 -4.96 32.17
N LYS A 119 1.22 -3.78 32.71
CA LYS A 119 -0.06 -3.33 33.27
C LYS A 119 -1.08 -3.00 32.19
N TRP A 120 -2.21 -3.71 32.23
CA TRP A 120 -3.34 -3.51 31.33
C TRP A 120 -4.07 -2.18 31.56
N ILE A 121 -4.72 -1.70 30.49
CA ILE A 121 -5.91 -0.84 30.59
C ILE A 121 -7.00 -1.52 31.44
N GLU A 122 -7.98 -0.75 31.91
CA GLU A 122 -9.23 -1.35 32.41
C GLU A 122 -9.90 -2.12 31.26
N ARG A 123 -10.25 -3.39 31.53
CA ARG A 123 -10.85 -4.30 30.54
C ARG A 123 -12.25 -4.69 30.99
N GLN A 124 -13.15 -4.84 30.03
CA GLN A 124 -14.54 -5.23 30.26
C GLN A 124 -14.83 -6.56 29.53
N PRO A 125 -14.31 -7.70 30.05
CA PRO A 125 -14.59 -9.00 29.48
C PRO A 125 -16.06 -9.38 29.65
N ILE A 126 -16.58 -10.20 28.74
CA ILE A 126 -17.95 -10.71 28.72
C ILE A 126 -17.97 -12.22 28.48
N ASP A 127 -18.83 -12.92 29.23
CA ASP A 127 -19.00 -14.38 29.11
C ASP A 127 -19.91 -14.77 27.93
N ASP A 128 -20.82 -13.88 27.52
CA ASP A 128 -21.80 -14.13 26.46
C ASP A 128 -21.79 -13.01 25.40
N PHE A 129 -21.27 -13.33 24.21
CA PHE A 129 -21.25 -12.42 23.07
C PHE A 129 -22.64 -12.23 22.42
N LEU A 130 -23.64 -13.06 22.72
CA LEU A 130 -25.01 -12.91 22.20
C LEU A 130 -25.71 -11.67 22.77
N SER A 131 -25.21 -11.13 23.89
CA SER A 131 -25.59 -9.83 24.45
C SER A 131 -25.28 -8.65 23.52
N LEU A 132 -24.37 -8.83 22.54
CA LEU A 132 -23.95 -7.80 21.59
C LEU A 132 -24.59 -8.02 20.21
N THR A 133 -24.99 -6.92 19.57
CA THR A 133 -25.39 -6.96 18.15
C THR A 133 -24.19 -7.21 17.23
N SER A 134 -24.42 -7.76 16.03
CA SER A 134 -23.38 -7.94 15.01
C SER A 134 -22.59 -6.65 14.71
N GLY A 135 -23.25 -5.48 14.77
CA GLY A 135 -22.60 -4.18 14.60
C GLY A 135 -21.65 -3.82 15.74
N GLN A 136 -22.04 -4.07 16.99
CA GLN A 136 -21.15 -3.88 18.16
C GLN A 136 -19.96 -4.84 18.12
N ILE A 137 -20.16 -6.09 17.69
CA ILE A 137 -19.07 -7.06 17.54
C ILE A 137 -18.09 -6.61 16.44
N ILE A 138 -18.57 -6.19 15.27
CA ILE A 138 -17.71 -5.63 14.20
C ILE A 138 -16.93 -4.40 14.71
N GLN A 139 -17.56 -3.56 15.54
CA GLN A 139 -16.92 -2.39 16.13
C GLN A 139 -15.85 -2.76 17.17
N LYS A 140 -16.08 -3.76 18.04
CA LYS A 140 -15.05 -4.30 18.95
C LYS A 140 -13.88 -4.88 18.15
N VAL A 141 -14.15 -5.70 17.13
CA VAL A 141 -13.12 -6.29 16.23
C VAL A 141 -12.32 -5.20 15.49
N TYR A 142 -12.96 -4.08 15.12
CA TYR A 142 -12.28 -2.91 14.56
C TYR A 142 -11.39 -2.20 15.58
N GLN A 143 -11.94 -1.87 16.75
CA GLN A 143 -11.24 -1.16 17.81
C GLN A 143 -10.04 -1.95 18.30
N ALA A 144 -10.19 -3.26 18.51
CA ALA A 144 -9.11 -4.21 18.84
C ALA A 144 -8.02 -4.34 17.75
N GLY A 145 -8.22 -3.73 16.58
CA GLY A 145 -7.22 -3.71 15.50
C GLY A 145 -7.00 -5.07 14.83
N ILE A 146 -8.02 -5.94 14.79
CA ILE A 146 -7.88 -7.30 14.28
C ILE A 146 -7.69 -7.30 12.75
N ALA A 147 -6.62 -7.96 12.30
CA ALA A 147 -6.34 -8.21 10.89
C ALA A 147 -6.22 -9.71 10.62
N GLY A 148 -6.38 -10.11 9.36
CA GLY A 148 -6.31 -11.52 8.95
C GLY A 148 -4.90 -12.10 9.06
N LEU A 149 -4.65 -12.95 10.06
CA LEU A 149 -3.31 -13.45 10.40
C LEU A 149 -2.71 -14.47 9.42
N GLY A 150 -3.49 -14.95 8.45
CA GLY A 150 -3.08 -15.85 7.36
C GLY A 150 -2.32 -15.18 6.21
N GLY A 151 -1.39 -14.26 6.50
CA GLY A 151 -0.43 -13.72 5.52
C GLY A 151 -0.82 -12.40 4.84
N ALA A 152 -2.02 -12.26 4.27
CA ALA A 152 -2.40 -11.04 3.53
C ALA A 152 -2.83 -9.85 4.42
N VAL A 153 -3.07 -10.08 5.72
CA VAL A 153 -3.33 -9.05 6.75
C VAL A 153 -4.40 -8.02 6.37
N PHE A 154 -5.46 -8.49 5.71
CA PHE A 154 -6.66 -7.68 5.46
C PHE A 154 -7.37 -7.31 6.76
N PRO A 155 -7.87 -6.06 6.91
CA PRO A 155 -8.67 -5.67 8.07
C PRO A 155 -9.91 -6.55 8.27
N THR A 156 -10.02 -7.19 9.43
CA THR A 156 -11.05 -8.19 9.71
C THR A 156 -12.43 -7.55 9.80
N SER A 157 -12.55 -6.39 10.46
CA SER A 157 -13.82 -5.65 10.54
C SER A 157 -14.35 -5.23 9.15
N HIS A 158 -13.48 -4.79 8.24
CA HIS A 158 -13.88 -4.50 6.85
C HIS A 158 -14.33 -5.76 6.10
N LYS A 159 -13.66 -6.91 6.30
CA LYS A 159 -14.11 -8.21 5.76
C LYS A 159 -15.52 -8.55 6.26
N LEU A 160 -15.75 -8.50 7.58
CA LEU A 160 -17.04 -8.80 8.20
C LEU A 160 -18.14 -7.85 7.71
N HIS A 161 -17.88 -6.54 7.69
CA HIS A 161 -18.85 -5.54 7.24
C HIS A 161 -19.26 -5.73 5.77
N VAL A 162 -18.33 -6.09 4.88
CA VAL A 162 -18.63 -6.36 3.46
C VAL A 162 -19.36 -7.70 3.26
N ALA A 163 -19.26 -8.63 4.21
CA ALA A 163 -19.86 -9.97 4.16
C ALA A 163 -21.18 -10.09 4.94
N ASP A 164 -21.58 -9.08 5.71
CA ASP A 164 -22.86 -9.04 6.44
C ASP A 164 -24.03 -9.33 5.48
N LYS A 165 -24.87 -10.31 5.86
CA LYS A 165 -26.02 -10.83 5.08
C LYS A 165 -25.71 -11.34 3.67
N ARG A 166 -24.42 -11.55 3.34
CA ARG A 166 -23.95 -12.06 2.03
C ARG A 166 -23.21 -13.38 2.13
N CYS A 167 -22.76 -13.76 3.32
CA CYS A 167 -22.07 -15.02 3.56
C CYS A 167 -23.07 -16.20 3.57
N LYS A 168 -22.93 -17.11 2.60
CA LYS A 168 -23.58 -18.44 2.60
C LYS A 168 -22.70 -19.48 3.30
N LEU A 169 -21.40 -19.48 2.99
CA LEU A 169 -20.41 -20.45 3.46
C LEU A 169 -19.28 -19.70 4.20
N LEU A 170 -19.06 -20.05 5.46
CA LEU A 170 -17.90 -19.60 6.24
C LEU A 170 -16.83 -20.70 6.24
N ILE A 171 -15.65 -20.40 5.70
CA ILE A 171 -14.48 -21.27 5.73
C ILE A 171 -13.48 -20.74 6.76
N ILE A 172 -13.11 -21.60 7.71
CA ILE A 172 -12.01 -21.40 8.64
C ILE A 172 -10.82 -22.20 8.11
N ASN A 173 -9.81 -21.48 7.63
CA ASN A 173 -8.61 -22.04 7.01
C ASN A 173 -7.56 -22.33 8.08
N GLY A 174 -7.40 -23.63 8.38
CA GLY A 174 -6.32 -24.22 9.16
C GLY A 174 -5.41 -25.10 8.29
N ALA A 175 -5.32 -24.82 6.98
CA ALA A 175 -4.51 -25.61 6.07
C ALA A 175 -3.01 -25.48 6.39
N GLU A 176 -2.50 -24.25 6.53
CA GLU A 176 -1.08 -23.94 6.85
C GLU A 176 -0.08 -24.79 6.02
N CYS A 177 -0.17 -24.66 4.70
CA CYS A 177 0.56 -25.52 3.74
C CYS A 177 2.04 -25.15 3.54
N GLU A 178 2.52 -24.01 4.04
CA GLU A 178 3.95 -23.65 4.00
C GLU A 178 4.80 -24.65 4.82
N PRO A 179 5.93 -25.14 4.27
CA PRO A 179 6.91 -25.88 5.06
C PRO A 179 7.42 -25.10 6.27
N TYR A 180 7.92 -25.82 7.28
CA TYR A 180 8.43 -25.33 8.56
C TYR A 180 7.43 -24.64 9.49
N ILE A 181 6.46 -23.87 8.97
CA ILE A 181 5.47 -23.13 9.78
C ILE A 181 4.57 -24.12 10.51
N THR A 182 4.31 -23.88 11.80
CA THR A 182 3.45 -24.71 12.67
C THR A 182 2.64 -23.88 13.69
N CYS A 183 2.54 -22.57 13.50
CA CYS A 183 1.88 -21.67 14.44
C CYS A 183 0.36 -21.89 14.49
N ASP A 184 -0.26 -22.17 13.36
CA ASP A 184 -1.70 -22.43 13.24
C ASP A 184 -2.03 -23.88 13.67
N ASP A 185 -1.16 -24.83 13.33
CA ASP A 185 -1.25 -26.22 13.81
C ASP A 185 -1.17 -26.30 15.34
N ARG A 186 -0.19 -25.64 15.97
CA ARG A 186 -0.11 -25.55 17.42
C ARG A 186 -1.29 -24.79 18.03
N LEU A 187 -1.77 -23.72 17.42
CA LEU A 187 -2.95 -23.01 17.93
C LEU A 187 -4.19 -23.90 17.94
N MET A 188 -4.41 -24.69 16.89
CA MET A 188 -5.50 -25.68 16.84
C MET A 188 -5.32 -26.82 17.85
N GLN A 189 -4.09 -27.18 18.22
CA GLN A 189 -3.83 -28.21 19.26
C GLN A 189 -4.00 -27.66 20.69
N ASP A 190 -3.44 -26.48 20.97
CA ASP A 190 -3.29 -25.94 22.33
C ASP A 190 -4.48 -25.07 22.76
N TYR A 191 -5.19 -24.45 21.80
CA TYR A 191 -6.25 -23.46 22.05
C TYR A 191 -7.53 -23.74 21.23
N ALA A 192 -7.83 -25.03 21.01
CA ALA A 192 -8.97 -25.48 20.20
C ALA A 192 -10.31 -24.87 20.66
N ASP A 193 -10.64 -24.93 21.95
CA ASP A 193 -11.90 -24.43 22.50
C ASP A 193 -12.05 -22.91 22.28
N GLU A 194 -11.00 -22.11 22.54
CA GLU A 194 -11.02 -20.66 22.34
C GLU A 194 -11.10 -20.26 20.85
N MET A 195 -10.44 -21.02 19.97
CA MET A 195 -10.58 -20.86 18.53
C MET A 195 -12.03 -21.12 18.09
N ILE A 196 -12.67 -22.18 18.61
CA ILE A 196 -14.06 -22.53 18.30
C ILE A 196 -15.04 -21.44 18.78
N GLU A 197 -14.84 -20.83 19.95
CA GLU A 197 -15.63 -19.66 20.35
C GLU A 197 -15.45 -18.48 19.37
N GLY A 198 -14.23 -18.28 18.87
CA GLY A 198 -13.97 -17.34 17.77
C GLY A 198 -14.77 -17.65 16.50
N VAL A 199 -14.90 -18.93 16.14
CA VAL A 199 -15.73 -19.38 15.01
C VAL A 199 -17.23 -19.16 15.29
N ARG A 200 -17.69 -19.38 16.53
CA ARG A 200 -19.08 -19.12 16.95
C ARG A 200 -19.45 -17.64 16.85
N ILE A 201 -18.56 -16.74 17.26
CA ILE A 201 -18.72 -15.29 17.10
C ILE A 201 -18.80 -14.91 15.61
N LEU A 202 -17.89 -15.44 14.78
CA LEU A 202 -17.91 -15.21 13.32
C LEU A 202 -19.22 -15.73 12.69
N ARG A 203 -19.70 -16.90 13.11
CA ARG A 203 -20.98 -17.48 12.67
C ARG A 203 -22.17 -16.60 13.08
N TYR A 204 -22.20 -16.08 14.30
CA TYR A 204 -23.27 -15.16 14.76
C TYR A 204 -23.31 -13.85 13.98
N VAL A 205 -22.14 -13.26 13.68
CA VAL A 205 -22.02 -12.03 12.90
C VAL A 205 -22.47 -12.24 11.45
N LEU A 206 -21.94 -13.28 10.79
CA LEU A 206 -22.10 -13.48 9.34
C LEU A 206 -23.38 -14.25 8.96
N ARG A 207 -23.94 -15.03 9.89
CA ARG A 207 -25.12 -15.91 9.71
C ARG A 207 -25.06 -16.80 8.47
N PRO A 208 -23.94 -17.54 8.26
CA PRO A 208 -23.83 -18.47 7.13
C PRO A 208 -24.80 -19.64 7.28
N GLU A 209 -25.15 -20.25 6.15
CA GLU A 209 -25.88 -21.52 6.09
C GLU A 209 -24.99 -22.70 6.46
N GLU A 210 -23.69 -22.64 6.15
CA GLU A 210 -22.71 -23.69 6.41
C GLU A 210 -21.41 -23.12 7.00
N VAL A 211 -20.80 -23.84 7.96
CA VAL A 211 -19.47 -23.53 8.50
C VAL A 211 -18.55 -24.74 8.35
N VAL A 212 -17.37 -24.49 7.79
CA VAL A 212 -16.34 -25.50 7.51
C VAL A 212 -15.01 -25.08 8.12
N ILE A 213 -14.38 -25.93 8.93
CA ILE A 213 -12.98 -25.83 9.33
C ILE A 213 -12.17 -26.77 8.45
N ALA A 214 -11.32 -26.23 7.58
CA ALA A 214 -10.51 -27.02 6.67
C ALA A 214 -9.08 -27.16 7.21
N ILE A 215 -8.61 -28.40 7.37
CA ILE A 215 -7.33 -28.76 7.99
C ILE A 215 -6.64 -29.81 7.11
N GLU A 216 -5.34 -29.69 6.86
CA GLU A 216 -4.61 -30.71 6.08
C GLU A 216 -4.43 -32.04 6.86
N ASP A 217 -4.44 -33.15 6.12
CA ASP A 217 -4.29 -34.52 6.64
C ASP A 217 -2.98 -34.78 7.42
N ASN A 218 -1.92 -33.99 7.18
CA ASN A 218 -0.67 -34.03 7.94
C ASN A 218 -0.76 -33.47 9.39
N LYS A 219 -1.93 -32.98 9.83
CA LYS A 219 -2.15 -32.38 11.17
C LYS A 219 -3.11 -33.19 12.05
N PRO A 220 -2.89 -34.50 12.27
CA PRO A 220 -3.84 -35.38 12.98
C PRO A 220 -4.12 -34.93 14.43
N LYS A 221 -3.14 -34.32 15.10
CA LYS A 221 -3.33 -33.79 16.47
C LYS A 221 -4.26 -32.58 16.50
N ALA A 222 -4.15 -31.67 15.53
CA ALA A 222 -5.05 -30.52 15.41
C ALA A 222 -6.48 -30.99 15.07
N ILE A 223 -6.63 -31.92 14.13
CA ILE A 223 -7.92 -32.52 13.77
C ILE A 223 -8.61 -33.09 15.02
N GLN A 224 -7.93 -33.94 15.78
CA GLN A 224 -8.46 -34.53 17.01
C GLN A 224 -8.81 -33.48 18.08
N ALA A 225 -8.00 -32.43 18.23
CA ALA A 225 -8.26 -31.36 19.19
C ALA A 225 -9.50 -30.53 18.82
N VAL A 226 -9.66 -30.20 17.53
CA VAL A 226 -10.81 -29.45 16.99
C VAL A 226 -12.10 -30.28 17.06
N GLU A 227 -12.06 -31.55 16.66
CA GLU A 227 -13.19 -32.48 16.79
C GLU A 227 -13.65 -32.63 18.24
N LYS A 228 -12.69 -32.72 19.18
CA LYS A 228 -12.96 -32.78 20.62
C LYS A 228 -13.59 -31.47 21.14
N ALA A 229 -13.07 -30.32 20.73
CA ALA A 229 -13.59 -29.00 21.14
C ALA A 229 -15.03 -28.75 20.63
N LEU A 230 -15.36 -29.28 19.44
CA LEU A 230 -16.72 -29.23 18.90
C LEU A 230 -17.73 -30.07 19.71
N LYS A 231 -17.30 -31.11 20.45
CA LYS A 231 -18.17 -31.93 21.33
C LYS A 231 -19.42 -32.50 20.64
N GLY A 232 -19.34 -32.78 19.33
CA GLY A 232 -20.48 -33.25 18.53
C GLY A 232 -21.46 -32.14 18.10
N ALA A 233 -21.03 -30.87 18.09
CA ALA A 233 -21.80 -29.78 17.52
C ALA A 233 -22.03 -29.98 16.01
N ASN A 234 -23.28 -29.89 15.58
CA ASN A 234 -23.69 -30.14 14.19
C ASN A 234 -23.71 -28.88 13.31
N ASP A 235 -23.38 -27.70 13.85
CA ASP A 235 -23.42 -26.41 13.14
C ASP A 235 -22.05 -25.97 12.57
N ILE A 236 -20.99 -26.74 12.84
CA ILE A 236 -19.63 -26.53 12.34
C ILE A 236 -19.06 -27.89 11.93
N SER A 237 -18.64 -28.03 10.66
CA SER A 237 -18.06 -29.26 10.14
C SER A 237 -16.53 -29.16 10.01
N VAL A 238 -15.82 -30.25 10.30
CA VAL A 238 -14.38 -30.37 10.02
C VAL A 238 -14.20 -31.05 8.66
N ARG A 239 -13.30 -30.52 7.83
CA ARG A 239 -12.93 -31.07 6.52
C ARG A 239 -11.43 -31.30 6.47
N VAL A 240 -11.04 -32.56 6.56
CA VAL A 240 -9.66 -32.99 6.33
C VAL A 240 -9.37 -32.92 4.83
N ILE A 241 -8.37 -32.13 4.42
CA ILE A 241 -7.99 -31.93 3.02
C ILE A 241 -6.60 -32.53 2.73
N PRO A 242 -6.27 -32.89 1.47
CA PRO A 242 -4.94 -33.42 1.14
C PRO A 242 -3.83 -32.39 1.33
N THR A 243 -2.70 -32.80 1.91
CA THR A 243 -1.48 -31.96 1.98
C THR A 243 -0.89 -31.73 0.58
N LYS A 244 -1.07 -30.52 0.03
CA LYS A 244 -0.59 -30.12 -1.30
C LYS A 244 -0.37 -28.61 -1.31
N TYR A 245 0.82 -28.12 -1.62
CA TYR A 245 1.07 -26.67 -1.65
C TYR A 245 0.63 -26.06 -3.01
N PRO A 246 -0.11 -24.92 -3.06
CA PRO A 246 -0.59 -24.08 -1.95
C PRO A 246 -2.09 -24.25 -1.66
N SER A 247 -2.52 -25.37 -1.10
CA SER A 247 -3.91 -25.66 -0.66
C SER A 247 -4.51 -24.57 0.23
N GLY A 248 -3.67 -23.90 1.04
CA GLY A 248 -4.06 -22.83 1.95
C GLY A 248 -4.32 -21.48 1.30
N ALA A 249 -4.05 -21.30 0.00
CA ALA A 249 -4.46 -20.11 -0.74
C ALA A 249 -6.00 -20.08 -0.89
N SER A 250 -6.60 -18.89 -0.91
CA SER A 250 -8.07 -18.75 -0.83
C SER A 250 -8.82 -19.49 -1.94
N ASP A 251 -8.32 -19.39 -3.15
CA ASP A 251 -9.06 -19.80 -4.35
C ASP A 251 -8.85 -21.30 -4.56
N GLN A 252 -7.63 -21.80 -4.30
CA GLN A 252 -7.31 -23.23 -4.25
C GLN A 252 -8.09 -23.94 -3.15
N LEU A 253 -8.23 -23.36 -1.95
CA LEU A 253 -9.02 -23.96 -0.87
C LEU A 253 -10.50 -24.06 -1.23
N VAL A 254 -11.06 -23.01 -1.86
CA VAL A 254 -12.43 -23.06 -2.39
C VAL A 254 -12.55 -24.14 -3.47
N GLN A 255 -11.59 -24.26 -4.37
CA GLN A 255 -11.58 -25.29 -5.41
C GLN A 255 -11.52 -26.71 -4.79
N VAL A 256 -10.68 -26.97 -3.79
CA VAL A 256 -10.61 -28.27 -3.08
C VAL A 256 -11.94 -28.62 -2.40
N LEU A 257 -12.58 -27.64 -1.75
CA LEU A 257 -13.81 -27.88 -0.99
C LEU A 257 -15.08 -27.93 -1.85
N THR A 258 -15.10 -27.28 -3.02
CA THR A 258 -16.34 -27.10 -3.81
C THR A 258 -16.25 -27.55 -5.26
N GLY A 259 -15.05 -27.74 -5.81
CA GLY A 259 -14.82 -27.95 -7.24
C GLY A 259 -15.15 -26.72 -8.10
N LEU A 260 -15.29 -25.53 -7.50
CA LEU A 260 -15.57 -24.28 -8.20
C LEU A 260 -14.34 -23.37 -8.17
N GLU A 261 -14.08 -22.71 -9.28
CA GLU A 261 -13.07 -21.66 -9.41
C GLU A 261 -13.69 -20.28 -9.17
N ILE A 262 -12.92 -19.36 -8.59
CA ILE A 262 -13.35 -17.96 -8.43
C ILE A 262 -13.24 -17.28 -9.80
N PRO A 263 -14.34 -16.70 -10.35
CA PRO A 263 -14.25 -16.00 -11.63
C PRO A 263 -13.32 -14.80 -11.55
N GLN A 264 -12.53 -14.57 -12.61
CA GLN A 264 -11.55 -13.50 -12.68
C GLN A 264 -12.12 -12.13 -12.28
N GLY A 265 -11.36 -11.38 -11.48
CA GLY A 265 -11.75 -10.06 -10.98
C GLY A 265 -12.81 -10.06 -9.87
N LYS A 266 -13.45 -11.19 -9.58
CA LYS A 266 -14.42 -11.33 -8.49
C LYS A 266 -13.74 -11.74 -7.18
N ARG A 267 -14.41 -11.47 -6.07
CA ARG A 267 -14.03 -11.91 -4.73
C ARG A 267 -14.87 -13.11 -4.30
N THR A 268 -14.32 -13.95 -3.43
CA THR A 268 -15.02 -15.11 -2.83
C THR A 268 -16.42 -14.77 -2.27
N ILE A 269 -16.59 -13.59 -1.68
CA ILE A 269 -17.87 -13.12 -1.12
C ILE A 269 -18.95 -12.84 -2.18
N GLU A 270 -18.60 -12.68 -3.45
CA GLU A 270 -19.58 -12.61 -4.56
C GLU A 270 -20.18 -13.98 -4.89
N MET A 271 -19.50 -15.06 -4.52
CA MET A 271 -20.04 -16.43 -4.51
C MET A 271 -20.66 -16.80 -3.16
N GLY A 272 -20.77 -15.84 -2.23
CA GLY A 272 -21.26 -16.06 -0.87
C GLY A 272 -20.25 -16.77 0.04
N ILE A 273 -18.96 -16.80 -0.30
CA ILE A 273 -17.92 -17.47 0.49
C ILE A 273 -17.11 -16.44 1.28
N MET A 274 -17.09 -16.57 2.61
CA MET A 274 -16.20 -15.81 3.48
C MET A 274 -15.13 -16.72 4.09
N MET A 275 -13.87 -16.32 4.00
CA MET A 275 -12.74 -17.08 4.55
C MET A 275 -11.94 -16.28 5.60
N HIS A 276 -11.73 -16.90 6.75
CA HIS A 276 -10.87 -16.45 7.85
C HIS A 276 -9.84 -17.54 8.20
N ASN A 277 -8.69 -17.15 8.72
CA ASN A 277 -7.66 -18.09 9.20
C ASN A 277 -7.90 -18.41 10.68
N VAL A 278 -7.46 -19.58 11.16
CA VAL A 278 -7.64 -20.03 12.56
C VAL A 278 -7.13 -19.02 13.60
N GLY A 279 -5.94 -18.45 13.42
CA GLY A 279 -5.41 -17.39 14.27
C GLY A 279 -6.26 -16.11 14.25
N THR A 280 -6.95 -15.85 13.14
CA THR A 280 -7.89 -14.72 13.04
C THR A 280 -9.18 -14.98 13.83
N ALA A 281 -9.69 -16.21 13.84
CA ALA A 281 -10.86 -16.58 14.65
C ALA A 281 -10.55 -16.48 16.15
N PHE A 282 -9.42 -17.04 16.58
CA PHE A 282 -8.93 -16.91 17.96
C PHE A 282 -8.75 -15.44 18.38
N ALA A 283 -8.16 -14.60 17.52
CA ALA A 283 -8.03 -13.16 17.80
C ALA A 283 -9.38 -12.42 17.87
N VAL A 284 -10.41 -12.88 17.16
CA VAL A 284 -11.79 -12.35 17.28
C VAL A 284 -12.41 -12.73 18.62
N LYS A 285 -12.20 -13.95 19.14
CA LYS A 285 -12.61 -14.33 20.50
C LYS A 285 -12.00 -13.38 21.53
N ARG A 286 -10.68 -13.19 21.50
CA ARG A 286 -9.95 -12.33 22.44
C ARG A 286 -10.44 -10.87 22.41
N ALA A 287 -10.68 -10.32 21.22
CA ALA A 287 -11.22 -8.96 21.06
C ALA A 287 -12.65 -8.77 21.60
N VAL A 288 -13.49 -9.79 21.48
CA VAL A 288 -14.93 -9.67 21.74
C VAL A 288 -15.27 -10.06 23.17
N MET A 289 -14.72 -11.18 23.64
CA MET A 289 -15.01 -11.76 24.95
C MET A 289 -14.00 -11.34 26.02
N ASP A 290 -12.70 -11.37 25.75
CA ASP A 290 -11.68 -11.05 26.77
C ASP A 290 -11.35 -9.55 26.86
N ASP A 291 -11.90 -8.76 25.93
CA ASP A 291 -11.60 -7.33 25.72
C ASP A 291 -10.09 -7.06 25.47
N GLU A 292 -9.44 -8.00 24.76
CA GLU A 292 -8.02 -7.97 24.46
C GLU A 292 -7.74 -7.61 22.99
N PRO A 293 -7.07 -6.47 22.70
CA PRO A 293 -6.68 -6.11 21.34
C PRO A 293 -5.60 -7.03 20.77
N LEU A 294 -5.41 -7.00 19.44
CA LEU A 294 -4.34 -7.74 18.77
C LEU A 294 -2.97 -7.10 19.05
N ILE A 295 -2.35 -7.54 20.15
CA ILE A 295 -1.03 -7.12 20.64
C ILE A 295 0.01 -8.26 20.66
N GLU A 296 -0.38 -9.48 20.33
CA GLU A 296 0.53 -10.62 20.17
C GLU A 296 -0.02 -11.62 19.15
N ARG A 297 0.85 -12.47 18.59
CA ARG A 297 0.45 -13.62 17.77
C ARG A 297 1.37 -14.81 18.03
N VAL A 298 0.92 -16.01 17.64
CA VAL A 298 1.80 -17.18 17.60
C VAL A 298 2.80 -17.01 16.45
N VAL A 299 4.06 -17.31 16.74
CA VAL A 299 5.18 -17.32 15.78
C VAL A 299 5.94 -18.64 15.91
N THR A 300 6.19 -19.31 14.79
CA THR A 300 7.07 -20.47 14.73
C THR A 300 8.53 -20.01 14.73
N LEU A 301 9.35 -20.53 15.64
CA LEU A 301 10.80 -20.33 15.67
C LEU A 301 11.49 -21.68 15.37
N THR A 302 12.20 -21.77 14.25
CA THR A 302 12.75 -23.02 13.73
C THR A 302 14.00 -22.83 12.88
N GLY A 303 14.57 -23.93 12.38
CA GLY A 303 15.84 -23.98 11.64
C GLY A 303 17.02 -24.32 12.54
N ASP A 304 18.03 -25.00 12.02
CA ASP A 304 19.08 -25.69 12.77
C ASP A 304 20.02 -24.78 13.59
N LYS A 305 20.06 -23.46 13.32
CA LYS A 305 20.71 -22.50 14.22
C LYS A 305 19.91 -22.16 15.47
N ILE A 306 18.66 -22.60 15.58
CA ILE A 306 17.83 -22.46 16.78
C ILE A 306 17.82 -23.79 17.54
N ARG A 307 18.42 -23.84 18.72
CA ARG A 307 18.40 -25.05 19.55
C ARG A 307 17.02 -25.30 20.17
N ASN A 308 16.38 -24.26 20.70
CA ASN A 308 15.08 -24.38 21.40
C ASN A 308 13.91 -24.08 20.45
N LYS A 309 13.81 -24.86 19.36
CA LYS A 309 12.72 -24.75 18.37
C LYS A 309 11.33 -24.87 19.02
N GLY A 310 10.32 -24.30 18.38
CA GLY A 310 8.92 -24.38 18.85
C GLY A 310 8.07 -23.20 18.39
N ASN A 311 6.92 -23.03 19.03
CA ASN A 311 6.00 -21.92 18.78
C ASN A 311 5.89 -21.04 20.03
N VAL A 312 5.82 -19.73 19.84
CA VAL A 312 5.83 -18.76 20.93
C VAL A 312 4.76 -17.68 20.77
N TRP A 313 4.25 -17.17 21.90
CA TRP A 313 3.50 -15.92 21.93
C TRP A 313 4.47 -14.75 21.76
N ALA A 314 4.48 -14.14 20.58
CA ALA A 314 5.31 -12.99 20.28
C ALA A 314 4.46 -11.70 20.31
N ARG A 315 4.80 -10.82 21.25
CA ARG A 315 4.24 -9.46 21.34
C ARG A 315 4.62 -8.64 20.11
N LEU A 316 3.66 -7.92 19.55
CA LEU A 316 3.88 -7.06 18.38
C LEU A 316 4.81 -5.90 18.74
N GLY A 317 5.81 -5.64 17.92
CA GLY A 317 6.88 -4.68 18.18
C GLY A 317 8.14 -5.26 18.83
N THR A 318 8.14 -6.53 19.27
CA THR A 318 9.35 -7.19 19.80
C THR A 318 10.42 -7.26 18.69
N PRO A 319 11.68 -6.84 18.91
CA PRO A 319 12.77 -7.07 17.97
C PRO A 319 12.95 -8.57 17.69
N ILE A 320 13.15 -8.96 16.43
CA ILE A 320 13.33 -10.38 16.08
C ILE A 320 14.56 -10.98 16.78
N LEU A 321 15.63 -10.19 16.95
CA LEU A 321 16.82 -10.59 17.72
C LEU A 321 16.48 -11.04 19.14
N HIS A 322 15.62 -10.30 19.86
CA HIS A 322 15.23 -10.61 21.25
C HIS A 322 14.42 -11.92 21.36
N LEU A 323 13.70 -12.32 20.31
CA LEU A 323 13.08 -13.65 20.26
C LEU A 323 14.14 -14.74 20.06
N LEU A 324 15.10 -14.51 19.16
CA LEU A 324 16.16 -15.45 18.80
C LEU A 324 17.11 -15.73 19.98
N GLU A 325 17.51 -14.69 20.72
CA GLU A 325 18.34 -14.79 21.93
C GLU A 325 17.71 -15.72 22.98
N GLN A 326 16.38 -15.69 23.13
CA GLN A 326 15.65 -16.53 24.09
C GLN A 326 15.43 -17.99 23.65
N VAL A 327 15.85 -18.36 22.45
CA VAL A 327 15.74 -19.73 21.93
C VAL A 327 17.10 -20.37 21.60
N ASP A 328 18.16 -19.86 22.21
CA ASP A 328 19.56 -20.26 21.99
C ASP A 328 19.94 -20.20 20.50
N TYR A 329 19.65 -19.08 19.83
CA TYR A 329 20.07 -18.85 18.44
C TYR A 329 21.60 -18.73 18.32
N GLN A 330 22.18 -19.49 17.41
CA GLN A 330 23.60 -19.47 17.08
C GLN A 330 23.84 -18.60 15.84
N ALA A 331 24.16 -17.32 16.07
CA ALA A 331 24.46 -16.38 15.00
C ALA A 331 25.62 -16.85 14.10
N ASP A 332 25.43 -16.78 12.79
CA ASP A 332 26.41 -17.18 11.78
C ASP A 332 26.16 -16.39 10.49
N GLU A 333 27.04 -15.44 10.16
CA GLU A 333 26.85 -14.49 9.05
C GLU A 333 26.74 -15.15 7.67
N ARG A 334 27.11 -16.44 7.56
CA ARG A 334 26.98 -17.23 6.34
C ARG A 334 25.54 -17.66 6.04
N PHE A 335 24.66 -17.65 7.05
CA PHE A 335 23.29 -18.14 6.93
C PHE A 335 22.29 -17.01 7.22
N PRO A 336 21.48 -16.60 6.23
CA PRO A 336 20.47 -15.58 6.43
C PRO A 336 19.33 -16.09 7.32
N VAL A 337 18.75 -15.21 8.13
CA VAL A 337 17.50 -15.47 8.85
C VAL A 337 16.32 -15.05 7.96
N PHE A 338 15.29 -15.90 7.89
CA PHE A 338 14.10 -15.67 7.07
C PHE A 338 12.90 -15.30 7.93
N LEU A 339 12.02 -14.48 7.36
CA LEU A 339 10.66 -14.25 7.87
C LEU A 339 9.65 -14.88 6.89
N GLY A 340 8.76 -15.71 7.44
CA GLY A 340 7.84 -16.55 6.67
C GLY A 340 8.37 -17.96 6.38
N GLY A 341 7.66 -18.69 5.51
CA GLY A 341 8.08 -20.00 5.02
C GLY A 341 8.99 -19.90 3.79
N PRO A 342 9.61 -21.02 3.34
CA PRO A 342 10.56 -21.00 2.24
C PRO A 342 9.96 -20.66 0.87
N MET A 343 8.63 -20.74 0.69
CA MET A 343 7.99 -20.47 -0.60
C MET A 343 7.62 -19.00 -0.78
N MET A 344 6.94 -18.37 0.19
CA MET A 344 6.50 -16.96 0.11
C MET A 344 7.37 -15.97 0.89
N GLY A 345 8.17 -16.44 1.85
CA GLY A 345 8.97 -15.63 2.77
C GLY A 345 10.17 -14.92 2.13
N PHE A 346 11.01 -14.30 2.95
CA PHE A 346 12.16 -13.53 2.51
C PHE A 346 13.27 -13.45 3.57
N ILE A 347 14.49 -13.15 3.12
CA ILE A 347 15.66 -12.89 3.96
C ILE A 347 15.46 -11.56 4.70
N LEU A 348 15.58 -11.57 6.03
CA LEU A 348 15.51 -10.36 6.84
C LEU A 348 16.74 -9.47 6.60
N PRO A 349 16.56 -8.18 6.26
CA PRO A 349 17.67 -7.24 6.13
C PRO A 349 18.24 -6.80 7.48
N SER A 350 17.49 -6.97 8.58
CA SER A 350 17.95 -6.72 9.93
C SER A 350 17.18 -7.55 10.95
N LEU A 351 17.87 -8.03 11.99
CA LEU A 351 17.24 -8.67 13.15
C LEU A 351 16.66 -7.64 14.14
N GLN A 352 16.92 -6.35 13.95
CA GLN A 352 16.30 -5.25 14.70
C GLN A 352 14.91 -4.88 14.18
N SER A 353 14.49 -5.46 13.05
CA SER A 353 13.11 -5.32 12.57
C SER A 353 12.13 -5.98 13.55
N PRO A 354 10.94 -5.40 13.78
CA PRO A 354 10.01 -5.89 14.78
C PRO A 354 9.10 -7.02 14.28
N ILE A 355 8.63 -7.85 15.20
CA ILE A 355 7.49 -8.75 14.96
C ILE A 355 6.24 -7.91 14.71
N THR A 356 5.57 -8.14 13.58
CA THR A 356 4.33 -7.47 13.19
C THR A 356 3.22 -8.50 12.93
N LYS A 357 2.00 -8.03 12.64
CA LYS A 357 0.85 -8.89 12.31
C LYS A 357 1.11 -9.86 11.14
N THR A 358 2.07 -9.58 10.24
CA THR A 358 2.46 -10.47 9.13
C THR A 358 3.37 -11.64 9.55
N ALA A 359 4.15 -11.48 10.63
CA ALA A 359 5.22 -12.42 10.99
C ALA A 359 4.68 -13.71 11.61
N ASN A 360 4.58 -14.79 10.85
CA ASN A 360 4.10 -16.09 11.31
C ASN A 360 5.21 -17.10 11.62
N CYS A 361 6.39 -16.97 11.00
CA CYS A 361 7.53 -17.85 11.18
C CYS A 361 8.84 -17.06 11.08
N ILE A 362 9.84 -17.48 11.86
CA ILE A 362 11.25 -17.10 11.72
C ILE A 362 12.04 -18.40 11.54
N ILE A 363 12.82 -18.49 10.45
CA ILE A 363 13.69 -19.64 10.16
C ILE A 363 15.13 -19.16 10.21
N ALA A 364 15.96 -19.77 11.05
CA ALA A 364 17.41 -19.57 11.03
C ALA A 364 18.10 -20.91 10.70
N PRO A 365 18.33 -21.19 9.41
CA PRO A 365 18.89 -22.46 8.93
C PRO A 365 20.41 -22.52 9.09
N ASP A 366 20.97 -23.73 8.96
CA ASP A 366 22.40 -23.93 8.75
C ASP A 366 22.70 -24.43 7.32
N HIS A 367 23.87 -25.04 7.10
CA HIS A 367 24.29 -25.52 5.77
C HIS A 367 23.59 -26.81 5.30
N PHE A 368 22.83 -27.50 6.14
CA PHE A 368 22.02 -28.65 5.74
C PHE A 368 20.63 -28.22 5.29
N GLU A 369 20.09 -27.13 5.85
CA GLU A 369 18.77 -26.58 5.51
C GLU A 369 18.82 -25.47 4.46
N TYR A 370 19.94 -24.74 4.33
CA TYR A 370 20.12 -23.67 3.36
C TYR A 370 21.39 -23.82 2.52
N ALA A 371 21.18 -23.84 1.20
CA ALA A 371 22.19 -23.53 0.21
C ALA A 371 21.84 -22.19 -0.47
N PRO A 372 22.83 -21.32 -0.76
CA PRO A 372 22.61 -20.16 -1.61
C PRO A 372 21.99 -20.60 -2.95
N PRO A 373 21.03 -19.84 -3.51
CA PRO A 373 20.43 -20.18 -4.78
C PRO A 373 21.48 -20.22 -5.89
N GLU A 374 21.39 -21.25 -6.72
CA GLU A 374 22.18 -21.39 -7.96
C GLU A 374 22.00 -20.14 -8.86
N PRO A 375 23.05 -19.68 -9.56
CA PRO A 375 22.94 -18.52 -10.45
C PRO A 375 21.87 -18.71 -11.52
N GLU A 376 21.09 -17.64 -11.80
CA GLU A 376 20.06 -17.66 -12.85
C GLU A 376 20.68 -18.06 -14.20
N ARG A 377 20.07 -19.07 -14.83
CA ARG A 377 20.43 -19.58 -16.16
C ARG A 377 19.35 -19.20 -17.17
N ASN A 378 19.69 -19.21 -18.45
CA ASN A 378 18.72 -18.93 -19.50
C ASN A 378 17.51 -19.89 -19.45
N CYS A 379 16.32 -19.37 -19.71
CA CYS A 379 15.08 -20.16 -19.78
C CYS A 379 15.14 -21.18 -20.93
N ILE A 380 15.23 -22.47 -20.59
CA ILE A 380 15.27 -23.59 -21.56
C ILE A 380 13.91 -23.95 -22.16
N ARG A 381 12.84 -23.23 -21.79
CA ARG A 381 11.46 -23.43 -22.26
C ARG A 381 10.84 -24.81 -22.00
N CYS A 382 11.15 -25.43 -20.85
CA CYS A 382 10.67 -26.75 -20.45
C CYS A 382 9.21 -26.85 -19.97
N SER A 383 8.43 -25.76 -20.01
CA SER A 383 7.03 -25.66 -19.53
C SER A 383 6.73 -25.97 -18.05
N SER A 384 7.64 -26.56 -17.28
CA SER A 384 7.42 -27.00 -15.89
C SER A 384 6.81 -25.92 -14.96
N CYS A 385 7.17 -24.66 -15.16
CA CYS A 385 6.63 -23.53 -14.40
C CYS A 385 5.14 -23.23 -14.69
N SER A 386 4.66 -23.55 -15.90
CA SER A 386 3.24 -23.47 -16.28
C SER A 386 2.47 -24.69 -15.76
N ASP A 387 3.02 -25.89 -15.94
CA ASP A 387 2.38 -27.15 -15.52
C ASP A 387 2.15 -27.19 -13.99
N ALA A 388 3.09 -26.63 -13.22
CA ALA A 388 2.98 -26.53 -11.77
C ALA A 388 2.17 -25.31 -11.28
N CYS A 389 1.70 -24.41 -12.16
CA CYS A 389 1.03 -23.18 -11.74
C CYS A 389 -0.40 -23.46 -11.21
N PRO A 390 -0.70 -23.18 -9.93
CA PRO A 390 -2.01 -23.50 -9.34
C PRO A 390 -3.16 -22.57 -9.78
N VAL A 391 -2.85 -21.57 -10.61
CA VAL A 391 -3.80 -20.61 -11.20
C VAL A 391 -3.95 -20.85 -12.72
N GLY A 392 -3.17 -21.76 -13.32
CA GLY A 392 -3.18 -21.99 -14.77
C GLY A 392 -2.60 -20.84 -15.61
N LEU A 393 -1.80 -19.94 -15.01
CA LEU A 393 -1.09 -18.88 -15.73
C LEU A 393 0.04 -19.46 -16.61
N LEU A 394 0.66 -18.59 -17.41
CA LEU A 394 1.86 -18.89 -18.19
C LEU A 394 3.09 -18.13 -17.65
N PRO A 395 3.70 -18.54 -16.51
CA PRO A 395 4.86 -17.87 -15.92
C PRO A 395 6.02 -17.66 -16.89
N GLN A 396 6.21 -18.57 -17.85
CA GLN A 396 7.20 -18.41 -18.90
C GLN A 396 6.99 -17.14 -19.73
N GLN A 397 5.76 -16.85 -20.17
CA GLN A 397 5.46 -15.67 -20.99
C GLN A 397 5.53 -14.40 -20.13
N LEU A 398 4.93 -14.45 -18.93
CA LEU A 398 4.98 -13.36 -17.95
C LEU A 398 6.41 -12.97 -17.58
N TYR A 399 7.36 -13.90 -17.52
CA TYR A 399 8.78 -13.60 -17.29
C TYR A 399 9.38 -12.79 -18.45
N TRP A 400 9.10 -13.15 -19.69
CA TRP A 400 9.60 -12.39 -20.85
C TRP A 400 9.00 -10.99 -20.92
N PHE A 401 7.72 -10.81 -20.55
CA PHE A 401 7.10 -9.48 -20.48
C PHE A 401 7.67 -8.64 -19.33
N ALA A 402 7.76 -9.17 -18.11
CA ALA A 402 8.36 -8.50 -16.97
C ALA A 402 9.84 -8.12 -17.21
N ARG A 403 10.62 -9.01 -17.86
CA ARG A 403 12.03 -8.76 -18.20
C ARG A 403 12.22 -7.76 -19.35
N ALA A 404 11.18 -7.56 -20.18
CA ALA A 404 11.15 -6.56 -21.24
C ALA A 404 10.46 -5.24 -20.82
N GLU A 405 9.97 -5.15 -19.58
CA GLU A 405 9.14 -4.05 -19.06
C GLU A 405 7.85 -3.81 -19.89
N ASP A 406 7.31 -4.88 -20.49
CA ASP A 406 6.10 -4.88 -21.31
C ASP A 406 4.84 -4.97 -20.43
N HIS A 407 4.60 -3.90 -19.67
CA HIS A 407 3.55 -3.81 -18.67
C HIS A 407 2.14 -4.06 -19.23
N ASP A 408 1.90 -3.70 -20.49
CA ASP A 408 0.61 -3.91 -21.14
C ASP A 408 0.37 -5.40 -21.42
N LYS A 409 1.38 -6.16 -21.89
CA LYS A 409 1.26 -7.62 -22.00
C LYS A 409 1.23 -8.32 -20.65
N SER A 410 1.95 -7.83 -19.64
CA SER A 410 1.84 -8.34 -18.26
C SER A 410 0.40 -8.24 -17.73
N LYS A 411 -0.34 -7.17 -18.09
CA LYS A 411 -1.78 -7.00 -17.79
C LYS A 411 -2.67 -7.89 -18.66
N GLU A 412 -2.39 -7.98 -19.96
CA GLU A 412 -3.12 -8.83 -20.92
C GLU A 412 -3.08 -10.32 -20.51
N TYR A 413 -1.92 -10.78 -20.02
CA TYR A 413 -1.71 -12.14 -19.51
C TYR A 413 -2.00 -12.30 -18.00
N HIS A 414 -2.70 -11.32 -17.42
CA HIS A 414 -3.29 -11.38 -16.08
C HIS A 414 -2.31 -11.67 -14.94
N LEU A 415 -1.17 -10.97 -14.93
CA LEU A 415 -0.19 -11.04 -13.84
C LEU A 415 -0.80 -10.70 -12.46
N ASP A 416 -1.87 -9.90 -12.43
CA ASP A 416 -2.63 -9.57 -11.22
C ASP A 416 -3.24 -10.82 -10.53
N ALA A 417 -3.60 -11.85 -11.30
CA ALA A 417 -4.11 -13.13 -10.78
C ALA A 417 -3.01 -14.03 -10.17
N CYS A 418 -1.72 -13.68 -10.31
CA CYS A 418 -0.64 -14.46 -9.70
C CYS A 418 -0.71 -14.37 -8.16
N ILE A 419 -0.98 -15.49 -7.48
CA ILE A 419 -1.07 -15.55 -6.00
C ILE A 419 0.28 -15.51 -5.26
N GLU A 420 1.40 -15.29 -5.98
CA GLU A 420 2.74 -15.14 -5.40
C GLU A 420 3.28 -16.34 -4.58
N CYS A 421 2.76 -17.54 -4.84
CA CYS A 421 3.11 -18.78 -4.16
C CYS A 421 4.52 -19.35 -4.45
N GLY A 422 5.33 -18.74 -5.33
CA GLY A 422 6.70 -19.21 -5.60
C GLY A 422 6.86 -20.58 -6.30
N VAL A 423 5.80 -21.38 -6.47
CA VAL A 423 5.84 -22.74 -7.07
C VAL A 423 6.58 -22.76 -8.41
N CYS A 424 6.32 -21.77 -9.27
CA CYS A 424 6.96 -21.65 -10.58
C CYS A 424 8.48 -21.48 -10.50
N ALA A 425 9.00 -20.81 -9.48
CA ALA A 425 10.44 -20.64 -9.24
C ALA A 425 11.05 -21.92 -8.66
N TYR A 426 10.37 -22.57 -7.71
CA TYR A 426 10.80 -23.83 -7.10
C TYR A 426 11.02 -24.96 -8.14
N VAL A 427 10.14 -25.07 -9.14
CA VAL A 427 10.25 -26.11 -10.19
C VAL A 427 11.16 -25.70 -11.37
N CYS A 428 11.82 -24.55 -11.32
CA CYS A 428 12.57 -24.03 -12.47
C CYS A 428 13.99 -24.65 -12.57
N PRO A 429 14.30 -25.50 -13.59
CA PRO A 429 15.63 -26.10 -13.74
C PRO A 429 16.71 -25.07 -14.15
N SER A 430 16.28 -23.86 -14.54
CA SER A 430 17.17 -22.73 -14.85
C SER A 430 17.39 -21.81 -13.64
N TYR A 431 16.83 -22.12 -12.46
CA TYR A 431 16.94 -21.31 -11.23
C TYR A 431 16.50 -19.84 -11.39
N ILE A 432 15.56 -19.58 -12.29
CA ILE A 432 15.04 -18.23 -12.54
C ILE A 432 14.14 -17.83 -11.35
N PRO A 433 14.40 -16.70 -10.67
CA PRO A 433 13.61 -16.24 -9.54
C PRO A 433 12.29 -15.58 -9.99
N LEU A 434 11.45 -16.34 -10.71
CA LEU A 434 10.21 -15.87 -11.36
C LEU A 434 9.31 -15.04 -10.44
N ILE A 435 9.22 -15.44 -9.17
CA ILE A 435 8.44 -14.73 -8.14
C ILE A 435 8.93 -13.29 -7.89
N GLN A 436 10.24 -13.05 -7.94
CA GLN A 436 10.81 -11.72 -7.74
C GLN A 436 10.48 -10.80 -8.92
N TYR A 437 10.62 -11.31 -10.15
CA TYR A 437 10.20 -10.61 -11.36
C TYR A 437 8.71 -10.24 -11.32
N PHE A 438 7.83 -11.16 -10.91
CA PHE A 438 6.40 -10.90 -10.83
C PHE A 438 6.03 -9.88 -9.74
N ARG A 439 6.66 -9.95 -8.56
CA ARG A 439 6.50 -8.94 -7.50
C ARG A 439 6.94 -7.56 -7.95
N GLN A 440 8.11 -7.46 -8.60
CA GLN A 440 8.62 -6.20 -9.14
C GLN A 440 7.71 -5.62 -10.22
N GLU A 441 7.27 -6.45 -11.17
CA GLU A 441 6.43 -6.04 -12.29
C GLU A 441 5.04 -5.58 -11.82
N LYS A 442 4.42 -6.29 -10.86
CA LYS A 442 3.19 -5.83 -10.20
C LYS A 442 3.37 -4.47 -9.52
N ALA A 443 4.49 -4.25 -8.83
CA ALA A 443 4.78 -2.99 -8.16
C ALA A 443 4.92 -1.83 -9.18
N LYS A 444 5.64 -2.05 -10.29
CA LYS A 444 5.74 -1.09 -11.41
C LYS A 444 4.37 -0.78 -12.01
N ILE A 445 3.55 -1.80 -12.30
CA ILE A 445 2.19 -1.64 -12.80
C ILE A 445 1.33 -0.80 -11.84
N GLN A 446 1.39 -1.07 -10.54
CA GLN A 446 0.67 -0.29 -9.53
C GLN A 446 1.14 1.16 -9.45
N GLU A 447 2.45 1.41 -9.55
CA GLU A 447 3.01 2.76 -9.57
C GLU A 447 2.55 3.56 -10.82
N VAL A 448 2.55 2.93 -12.00
CA VAL A 448 2.04 3.51 -13.25
C VAL A 448 0.55 3.83 -13.12
N ASP A 449 -0.26 2.89 -12.66
CA ASP A 449 -1.70 3.06 -12.48
C ASP A 449 -2.03 4.13 -11.41
N GLN A 450 -1.21 4.25 -10.37
CA GLN A 450 -1.37 5.29 -9.33
C GLN A 450 -1.03 6.67 -9.88
N LYS A 451 0.07 6.81 -10.64
CA LYS A 451 0.43 8.07 -11.31
C LYS A 451 -0.65 8.49 -12.32
N ALA A 452 -1.20 7.55 -13.09
CA ALA A 452 -2.28 7.80 -14.03
C ALA A 452 -3.55 8.31 -13.32
N LYS A 453 -3.95 7.68 -12.20
CA LYS A 453 -5.09 8.13 -11.37
C LYS A 453 -4.86 9.53 -10.79
N GLN A 454 -3.68 9.79 -10.24
CA GLN A 454 -3.32 11.11 -9.70
C GLN A 454 -3.32 12.20 -10.77
N ALA A 455 -2.89 11.88 -12.00
CA ALA A 455 -2.94 12.80 -13.14
C ALA A 455 -4.38 13.11 -13.55
N GLU A 456 -5.27 12.11 -13.63
CA GLU A 456 -6.68 12.34 -13.95
C GLU A 456 -7.41 13.10 -12.82
N GLU A 457 -7.16 12.78 -11.55
CA GLU A 457 -7.65 13.56 -10.41
C GLU A 457 -7.12 15.01 -10.38
N ALA A 458 -5.89 15.24 -10.83
CA ALA A 458 -5.34 16.59 -10.99
C ALA A 458 -6.01 17.35 -12.14
N LYS A 459 -6.27 16.68 -13.27
CA LYS A 459 -6.99 17.21 -14.42
C LYS A 459 -8.44 17.58 -14.06
N ILE A 460 -9.20 16.67 -13.43
CA ILE A 460 -10.57 16.95 -12.94
C ILE A 460 -10.59 18.17 -11.99
N ARG A 461 -9.62 18.27 -11.07
CA ARG A 461 -9.48 19.43 -10.17
C ARG A 461 -9.13 20.73 -10.91
N PHE A 462 -8.33 20.64 -11.98
CA PHE A 462 -7.99 21.79 -12.83
C PHE A 462 -9.22 22.27 -13.62
N GLU A 463 -9.91 21.36 -14.31
CA GLU A 463 -11.13 21.64 -15.08
C GLU A 463 -12.24 22.22 -14.19
N ALA A 464 -12.45 21.66 -12.99
CA ALA A 464 -13.41 22.19 -12.02
C ALA A 464 -13.04 23.61 -11.53
N ARG A 465 -11.74 23.89 -11.35
CA ARG A 465 -11.25 25.24 -10.99
C ARG A 465 -11.42 26.24 -12.13
N GLU A 466 -11.15 25.82 -13.36
CA GLU A 466 -11.34 26.65 -14.56
C GLU A 466 -12.83 26.95 -14.80
N ALA A 467 -13.70 25.94 -14.70
CA ALA A 467 -15.15 26.12 -14.81
C ALA A 467 -15.69 27.09 -13.75
N ARG A 468 -15.21 27.02 -12.50
CA ARG A 468 -15.57 28.01 -11.46
C ARG A 468 -15.11 29.42 -11.82
N LEU A 469 -13.87 29.56 -12.28
CA LEU A 469 -13.27 30.85 -12.62
C LEU A 469 -13.91 31.49 -13.86
N ASN A 470 -14.37 30.68 -14.82
CA ASN A 470 -15.14 31.16 -15.97
C ASN A 470 -16.56 31.58 -15.57
N LYS A 471 -17.26 30.81 -14.71
CA LYS A 471 -18.55 31.26 -14.12
C LYS A 471 -18.42 32.57 -13.33
N GLU A 472 -17.33 32.75 -12.58
CA GLU A 472 -17.05 34.01 -11.87
C GLU A 472 -16.78 35.18 -12.83
N LYS A 473 -16.07 34.95 -13.95
CA LYS A 473 -15.91 35.95 -15.03
C LYS A 473 -17.24 36.30 -15.69
N GLU A 474 -18.03 35.31 -16.08
CA GLU A 474 -19.34 35.48 -16.72
C GLU A 474 -20.32 36.24 -15.81
N ALA A 475 -20.40 35.87 -14.53
CA ALA A 475 -21.20 36.59 -13.56
C ALA A 475 -20.72 38.04 -13.37
N ARG A 476 -19.40 38.30 -13.46
CA ARG A 476 -18.84 39.65 -13.41
C ARG A 476 -19.14 40.45 -14.68
N THR A 477 -19.04 39.87 -15.88
CA THR A 477 -19.38 40.55 -17.13
C THR A 477 -20.87 40.82 -17.23
N ALA A 478 -21.73 39.87 -16.85
CA ALA A 478 -23.17 40.07 -16.78
C ALA A 478 -23.56 41.20 -15.81
N ARG A 479 -22.95 41.27 -14.61
CA ARG A 479 -23.15 42.40 -13.67
C ARG A 479 -22.71 43.74 -14.27
N ILE A 480 -21.63 43.77 -15.05
CA ILE A 480 -21.15 44.99 -15.72
C ILE A 480 -22.11 45.40 -16.85
N GLN A 481 -22.61 44.43 -17.64
CA GLN A 481 -23.59 44.67 -18.70
C GLN A 481 -24.91 45.18 -18.13
N GLN A 482 -25.50 44.50 -17.13
CA GLN A 482 -26.71 44.95 -16.44
C GLN A 482 -26.55 46.35 -15.81
N ALA A 483 -25.37 46.66 -15.25
CA ALA A 483 -25.10 48.00 -14.73
C ALA A 483 -24.94 49.06 -15.83
N ALA A 484 -24.50 48.68 -17.04
CA ALA A 484 -24.41 49.57 -18.19
C ALA A 484 -25.79 49.78 -18.87
N GLU A 485 -26.62 48.73 -18.93
CA GLU A 485 -28.00 48.79 -19.43
C GLU A 485 -28.85 49.66 -18.52
N LYS A 486 -28.83 49.45 -17.20
CA LYS A 486 -29.53 50.32 -16.24
C LYS A 486 -29.13 51.79 -16.37
N ARG A 487 -27.83 52.09 -16.56
CA ARG A 487 -27.40 53.48 -16.84
C ARG A 487 -27.94 54.02 -18.17
N ARG A 488 -28.06 53.19 -19.22
CA ARG A 488 -28.66 53.61 -20.50
C ARG A 488 -30.16 53.86 -20.35
N GLU A 489 -30.87 53.03 -19.59
CA GLU A 489 -32.28 53.22 -19.25
C GLU A 489 -32.50 54.49 -18.40
N GLU A 490 -31.65 54.73 -17.41
CA GLU A 490 -31.65 55.96 -16.59
C GLU A 490 -31.42 57.21 -17.48
N VAL A 491 -30.44 57.18 -18.38
CA VAL A 491 -30.13 58.30 -19.31
C VAL A 491 -31.22 58.50 -20.37
N ALA A 492 -31.89 57.43 -20.82
CA ALA A 492 -33.02 57.52 -21.73
C ALA A 492 -34.26 58.14 -21.05
N ASN A 493 -34.51 57.79 -19.78
CA ASN A 493 -35.59 58.36 -18.98
C ASN A 493 -35.31 59.80 -18.51
N SER A 494 -34.05 60.26 -18.48
CA SER A 494 -33.66 61.62 -18.08
C SER A 494 -33.56 62.63 -19.24
N GLN A 495 -34.24 62.37 -20.36
CA GLN A 495 -34.25 63.24 -21.57
C GLN A 495 -32.84 63.58 -22.12
N GLY A 496 -31.85 62.71 -21.91
CA GLY A 496 -30.54 62.80 -22.55
C GLY A 496 -29.47 63.63 -21.81
N GLU A 497 -29.74 64.16 -20.62
CA GLU A 497 -28.67 64.67 -19.76
C GLU A 497 -27.95 63.53 -19.04
N ASP A 498 -26.67 63.33 -19.36
CA ASP A 498 -25.77 62.36 -18.71
C ASP A 498 -25.36 62.86 -17.31
N PRO A 499 -25.83 62.23 -16.21
CA PRO A 499 -25.56 62.68 -14.85
C PRO A 499 -24.07 62.61 -14.47
N VAL A 500 -23.26 61.81 -15.18
CA VAL A 500 -21.82 61.72 -14.95
C VAL A 500 -21.10 62.94 -15.51
N LYS A 501 -21.58 63.51 -16.63
CA LYS A 501 -21.07 64.78 -17.19
C LYS A 501 -21.32 65.94 -16.23
N ALA A 502 -22.54 66.06 -15.71
CA ALA A 502 -22.90 67.08 -14.72
C ALA A 502 -22.07 66.94 -13.41
N ALA A 503 -21.77 65.71 -12.97
CA ALA A 503 -20.90 65.47 -11.82
C ALA A 503 -19.43 65.81 -12.09
N LEU A 504 -18.92 65.51 -13.30
CA LEU A 504 -17.55 65.86 -13.71
C LEU A 504 -17.36 67.38 -13.88
N GLU A 505 -18.37 68.10 -14.35
CA GLU A 505 -18.34 69.57 -14.42
C GLU A 505 -18.39 70.20 -13.03
N ARG A 506 -19.20 69.67 -12.09
CA ARG A 506 -19.16 70.07 -10.67
C ARG A 506 -17.79 69.79 -10.01
N LEU A 507 -17.08 68.73 -10.42
CA LEU A 507 -15.72 68.44 -9.95
C LEU A 507 -14.65 69.32 -10.62
N LYS A 508 -14.83 69.71 -11.89
CA LYS A 508 -13.97 70.70 -12.56
C LYS A 508 -14.14 72.10 -11.95
N ALA A 509 -15.37 72.51 -11.65
CA ALA A 509 -15.65 73.75 -10.92
C ALA A 509 -14.97 73.76 -9.54
N LYS A 510 -15.10 72.69 -8.75
CA LYS A 510 -14.40 72.58 -7.46
C LYS A 510 -12.86 72.54 -7.55
N LYS A 511 -12.29 72.17 -8.69
CA LYS A 511 -10.84 72.24 -8.92
C LYS A 511 -10.34 73.63 -9.34
N ALA A 512 -11.22 74.57 -9.68
CA ALA A 512 -10.85 75.94 -10.01
C ALA A 512 -10.62 76.83 -8.78
N GLU A 513 -11.18 76.48 -7.61
CA GLU A 513 -11.15 77.32 -6.39
C GLU A 513 -10.07 76.94 -5.36
N THR A 514 -9.21 75.94 -5.61
CA THR A 514 -8.13 75.56 -4.69
C THR A 514 -6.80 75.28 -5.41
N ALA A 515 -6.08 76.36 -5.71
CA ALA A 515 -4.68 76.34 -6.13
C ALA A 515 -3.80 77.03 -5.07
N THR A 516 -3.43 76.30 -4.00
CA THR A 516 -2.34 76.70 -3.11
C THR A 516 -0.99 76.35 -3.74
N PRO A 517 0.06 77.19 -3.57
CA PRO A 517 1.33 77.00 -4.26
C PRO A 517 2.12 75.82 -3.69
N VAL A 518 2.69 75.01 -4.58
CA VAL A 518 3.63 73.93 -4.22
C VAL A 518 4.99 74.55 -3.88
N GLN A 519 5.47 74.34 -2.65
CA GLN A 519 6.85 74.68 -2.31
C GLN A 519 7.82 73.65 -2.89
N THR A 520 8.83 74.12 -3.63
CA THR A 520 9.90 73.30 -4.19
C THR A 520 11.16 73.38 -3.34
N LYS A 521 11.93 72.28 -3.29
CA LYS A 521 13.30 72.30 -2.78
C LYS A 521 14.24 72.89 -3.83
N ALA A 522 15.42 73.33 -3.41
CA ALA A 522 16.40 74.06 -4.25
C ALA A 522 16.86 73.32 -5.54
N ASN A 523 16.58 72.01 -5.67
CA ASN A 523 16.89 71.20 -6.86
C ASN A 523 15.65 70.85 -7.71
N GLY A 524 14.51 71.52 -7.52
CA GLY A 524 13.37 71.48 -8.46
C GLY A 524 12.37 70.31 -8.32
N GLU A 525 12.60 69.34 -7.44
CA GLU A 525 11.61 68.29 -7.15
C GLU A 525 10.60 68.70 -6.05
N PRO A 526 9.33 68.27 -6.13
CA PRO A 526 8.29 68.58 -5.14
C PRO A 526 8.45 67.75 -3.85
N ASP A 527 8.36 68.42 -2.70
CA ASP A 527 8.66 67.82 -1.40
C ASP A 527 7.50 66.96 -0.83
N ASN A 528 7.45 65.69 -1.24
CA ASN A 528 6.43 64.73 -0.80
C ASN A 528 6.69 64.10 0.59
N SER A 529 7.56 64.70 1.42
CA SER A 529 8.02 64.10 2.69
C SER A 529 6.91 63.95 3.75
N GLU A 530 6.05 64.96 3.94
CA GLU A 530 4.91 64.89 4.88
C GLU A 530 3.88 63.84 4.47
N LEU A 531 3.61 63.72 3.16
CA LEU A 531 2.66 62.76 2.59
C LEU A 531 3.13 61.31 2.83
N MET A 532 4.45 61.08 2.82
CA MET A 532 5.07 59.80 3.17
C MET A 532 5.02 59.54 4.69
N ALA A 533 5.20 60.57 5.52
CA ALA A 533 5.05 60.46 6.97
C ALA A 533 3.61 60.09 7.38
N GLN A 534 2.60 60.75 6.82
CA GLN A 534 1.19 60.43 7.08
C GLN A 534 0.81 59.01 6.64
N ARG A 535 1.30 58.55 5.48
CA ARG A 535 1.10 57.15 5.03
C ARG A 535 1.76 56.14 5.95
N LYS A 536 2.95 56.45 6.50
CA LYS A 536 3.64 55.59 7.47
C LYS A 536 2.88 55.53 8.80
N ALA A 537 2.41 56.67 9.31
CA ALA A 537 1.59 56.75 10.54
C ALA A 537 0.27 55.94 10.40
N ARG A 538 -0.46 56.13 9.30
CA ARG A 538 -1.72 55.40 9.03
C ARG A 538 -1.51 53.89 8.88
N ARG A 539 -0.35 53.46 8.37
CA ARG A 539 0.03 52.04 8.27
C ARG A 539 0.42 51.45 9.62
N LEU A 540 1.08 52.21 10.50
CA LEU A 540 1.35 51.80 11.88
C LEU A 540 0.05 51.64 12.69
N ALA A 541 -0.84 52.64 12.64
CA ALA A 541 -2.12 52.60 13.36
C ALA A 541 -2.94 51.34 13.00
N LYS A 542 -2.98 50.98 11.70
CA LYS A 542 -3.67 49.80 11.21
C LYS A 542 -2.98 48.46 11.51
N GLN A 543 -1.73 48.47 12.00
CA GLN A 543 -1.06 47.28 12.53
C GLN A 543 -1.29 47.10 14.04
N VAL A 544 -1.69 48.15 14.76
CA VAL A 544 -2.05 48.07 16.18
C VAL A 544 -3.48 47.54 16.37
N GLU A 545 -4.38 47.77 15.43
CA GLU A 545 -5.77 47.24 15.45
C GLU A 545 -5.88 45.72 15.21
N VAL A 546 -4.81 45.01 14.81
CA VAL A 546 -4.87 43.59 14.40
C VAL A 546 -3.83 42.73 15.11
N SER A 547 -3.94 42.65 16.43
CA SER A 547 -3.40 41.55 17.26
C SER A 547 -4.25 41.39 18.53
N PRO A 548 -4.83 40.21 18.80
CA PRO A 548 -5.53 39.95 20.06
C PRO A 548 -4.52 39.72 21.20
N LEU A 549 -4.87 40.17 22.42
CA LEU A 549 -4.13 39.85 23.64
C LEU A 549 -4.24 38.37 24.01
N PRO A 550 -3.27 37.87 24.80
CA PRO A 550 -3.65 37.21 26.05
C PRO A 550 -2.96 37.82 27.29
N ASP A 551 -3.51 37.49 28.45
CA ASP A 551 -3.24 38.08 29.77
C ASP A 551 -1.82 37.90 30.33
N SER A 552 -1.48 38.77 31.27
CA SER A 552 -0.21 38.84 31.99
C SER A 552 -0.23 38.17 33.36
N ARG A 553 0.91 37.54 33.70
CA ARG A 553 1.55 37.26 35.03
C ARG A 553 2.70 36.29 34.72
N ASP A 554 3.99 36.57 34.91
CA ASP A 554 4.66 37.29 36.00
C ASP A 554 5.99 37.93 35.55
N ILE A 555 6.57 38.75 36.42
CA ILE A 555 7.83 39.49 36.23
C ILE A 555 8.90 38.92 37.18
N THR A 556 10.13 38.71 36.71
CA THR A 556 11.41 39.23 37.28
C THR A 556 12.62 38.36 36.90
N SER A 557 13.58 38.95 36.17
CA SER A 557 15.02 38.98 36.54
C SER A 557 15.79 39.86 35.54
N LEU A 558 16.80 40.59 36.02
CA LEU A 558 17.53 41.66 35.31
C LEU A 558 19.00 41.26 35.02
N GLU A 559 19.76 42.21 34.45
CA GLU A 559 21.24 42.25 34.27
C GLU A 559 21.81 41.52 33.03
N SER A 560 22.79 42.04 32.28
CA SER A 560 23.36 43.41 32.18
C SER A 560 24.16 43.58 30.84
N VAL A 561 24.35 44.82 30.37
CA VAL A 561 24.94 45.19 29.05
C VAL A 561 26.50 45.30 29.11
N PRO A 562 27.27 45.34 27.99
CA PRO A 562 27.48 46.61 27.24
C PRO A 562 27.63 46.55 25.70
N LEU A 563 27.29 47.68 25.07
CA LEU A 563 27.55 48.15 23.67
C LEU A 563 29.01 48.70 23.54
N PRO A 564 29.59 49.08 22.37
CA PRO A 564 29.01 49.86 21.23
C PRO A 564 29.55 49.40 19.83
N GLN A 565 29.52 50.10 18.68
CA GLN A 565 29.11 51.46 18.21
C GLN A 565 28.16 51.38 16.97
N ALA A 566 28.09 52.41 16.13
CA ALA A 566 27.23 52.54 14.93
C ALA A 566 28.05 52.64 13.62
N GLY A 567 27.45 52.24 12.50
CA GLY A 567 27.99 52.42 11.14
C GLY A 567 26.90 52.19 10.08
N GLU A 568 26.86 53.12 9.11
CA GLU A 568 25.97 53.35 7.97
C GLU A 568 25.10 52.20 7.38
N GLY A 569 23.99 52.61 6.76
CA GLY A 569 22.88 51.72 6.44
C GLY A 569 23.07 50.77 5.25
N ASN A 570 22.65 49.52 5.44
CA ASN A 570 22.19 48.67 4.34
C ASN A 570 21.11 47.68 4.82
N ASP A 571 20.13 47.36 3.97
CA ASP A 571 18.99 46.52 4.32
C ASP A 571 19.41 45.04 4.49
N PRO A 572 19.38 44.46 5.72
CA PRO A 572 19.92 43.13 5.97
C PRO A 572 19.15 42.02 5.24
N ARG A 573 17.91 42.27 4.79
CA ARG A 573 17.13 41.29 4.02
C ARG A 573 17.62 41.16 2.58
N LYS A 574 18.13 42.23 1.97
CA LYS A 574 18.73 42.17 0.62
C LYS A 574 20.05 41.40 0.62
N ALA A 575 20.89 41.60 1.64
CA ALA A 575 22.13 40.85 1.81
C ALA A 575 21.88 39.34 1.99
N ALA A 576 20.87 38.95 2.79
CA ALA A 576 20.51 37.54 2.99
C ALA A 576 20.03 36.86 1.69
N VAL A 577 19.23 37.55 0.86
CA VAL A 577 18.75 37.01 -0.43
C VAL A 577 19.89 36.90 -1.45
N ALA A 578 20.80 37.88 -1.50
CA ALA A 578 22.00 37.80 -2.34
C ALA A 578 22.91 36.62 -1.95
N ALA A 579 23.13 36.41 -0.65
CA ALA A 579 23.90 35.28 -0.13
C ALA A 579 23.23 33.92 -0.43
N ALA A 580 21.88 33.84 -0.38
CA ALA A 580 21.14 32.64 -0.74
C ALA A 580 21.26 32.32 -2.24
N LEU A 581 21.16 33.33 -3.11
CA LEU A 581 21.34 33.18 -4.56
C LEU A 581 22.78 32.78 -4.94
N ALA A 582 23.78 33.36 -4.27
CA ALA A 582 25.18 32.96 -4.46
C ALA A 582 25.43 31.50 -4.06
N ARG A 583 24.88 31.05 -2.91
CA ARG A 583 24.96 29.65 -2.46
C ARG A 583 24.23 28.69 -3.41
N ALA A 584 23.07 29.08 -3.95
CA ALA A 584 22.34 28.29 -4.93
C ALA A 584 23.11 28.15 -6.25
N LYS A 585 23.83 29.20 -6.68
CA LYS A 585 24.65 29.18 -7.89
C LYS A 585 25.91 28.31 -7.73
N ALA A 586 26.65 28.51 -6.64
CA ALA A 586 27.82 27.70 -6.30
C ALA A 586 27.48 26.20 -6.15
N LYS A 587 26.31 25.85 -5.59
CA LYS A 587 25.86 24.46 -5.49
C LYS A 587 25.51 23.84 -6.85
N LYS A 588 25.08 24.65 -7.82
CA LYS A 588 24.81 24.23 -9.21
C LYS A 588 26.09 24.00 -10.00
N GLU A 589 27.08 24.87 -9.81
CA GLU A 589 28.40 24.78 -10.43
C GLU A 589 29.20 23.59 -9.86
N ALA A 590 29.13 23.35 -8.54
CA ALA A 590 29.72 22.15 -7.91
C ALA A 590 29.07 20.83 -8.38
N GLN A 591 27.77 20.81 -8.65
CA GLN A 591 27.09 19.64 -9.24
C GLN A 591 27.42 19.39 -10.72
N GLN A 592 27.98 20.37 -11.44
CA GLN A 592 28.45 20.17 -12.82
C GLN A 592 29.93 19.75 -12.88
N ALA A 593 30.75 20.11 -11.89
CA ALA A 593 32.14 19.64 -11.79
C ALA A 593 32.27 18.17 -11.34
N ALA A 594 31.33 17.66 -10.54
CA ALA A 594 31.36 16.29 -10.01
C ALA A 594 30.99 15.18 -11.02
N VAL A 595 30.76 15.50 -12.30
CA VAL A 595 30.38 14.53 -13.35
C VAL A 595 31.47 14.41 -14.44
N SER A 596 32.63 15.06 -14.25
CA SER A 596 33.70 15.14 -15.26
C SER A 596 35.05 14.55 -14.86
N ASP A 597 35.23 14.04 -13.63
CA ASP A 597 36.55 13.70 -13.07
C ASP A 597 36.80 12.22 -12.70
N GLU A 598 36.00 11.28 -13.23
CA GLU A 598 36.36 9.84 -13.25
C GLU A 598 36.25 9.24 -14.64
N ASN A 599 37.30 9.44 -15.47
CA ASN A 599 37.95 8.43 -16.33
C ASN A 599 38.80 9.05 -17.46
N VAL A 600 40.09 9.37 -17.23
CA VAL A 600 41.17 9.16 -18.24
C VAL A 600 42.54 8.92 -17.58
N ALA A 601 43.00 7.66 -17.59
CA ALA A 601 44.40 7.25 -17.77
C ALA A 601 44.40 5.71 -17.95
N LYS A 602 44.83 5.08 -19.07
CA LYS A 602 45.63 5.50 -20.24
C LYS A 602 45.12 4.83 -21.54
N ALA A 603 45.40 5.48 -22.69
CA ALA A 603 45.76 4.92 -24.03
C ALA A 603 44.85 3.84 -24.72
N GLU A 604 44.61 3.81 -26.04
CA GLU A 604 45.00 4.68 -27.16
C GLU A 604 44.15 4.40 -28.45
N VAL A 605 44.01 5.41 -29.33
CA VAL A 605 43.65 5.35 -30.79
C VAL A 605 42.25 4.91 -31.28
N ALA A 606 41.76 5.68 -32.29
CA ALA A 606 40.69 5.44 -33.30
C ALA A 606 39.31 6.10 -33.09
N GLU A 607 38.88 6.89 -34.09
CA GLU A 607 37.57 7.57 -34.15
C GLU A 607 36.42 6.60 -34.50
N ASP A 608 35.27 6.75 -33.84
CA ASP A 608 34.10 5.87 -34.04
C ASP A 608 33.14 6.38 -35.15
N PRO A 609 32.95 5.64 -36.28
CA PRO A 609 32.05 6.02 -37.37
C PRO A 609 30.55 5.95 -37.02
N ARG A 610 30.16 5.44 -35.85
CA ARG A 610 28.75 5.21 -35.48
C ARG A 610 27.91 6.47 -35.31
N LYS A 611 28.50 7.62 -34.93
CA LYS A 611 27.74 8.89 -34.79
C LYS A 611 27.12 9.38 -36.12
N ALA A 612 27.83 9.21 -37.23
CA ALA A 612 27.31 9.57 -38.55
C ALA A 612 26.15 8.67 -39.00
N ALA A 613 26.24 7.36 -38.72
CA ALA A 613 25.18 6.39 -39.04
C ALA A 613 23.87 6.67 -38.29
N VAL A 614 23.95 7.04 -37.00
CA VAL A 614 22.77 7.37 -36.18
C VAL A 614 22.11 8.68 -36.66
N ALA A 615 22.89 9.70 -37.01
CA ALA A 615 22.36 10.94 -37.59
C ALA A 615 21.63 10.69 -38.93
N ALA A 616 22.20 9.86 -39.81
CA ALA A 616 21.58 9.48 -41.07
C ALA A 616 20.29 8.66 -40.90
N ALA A 617 20.23 7.78 -39.88
CA ALA A 617 19.02 7.03 -39.55
C ALA A 617 17.88 7.94 -39.05
N ILE A 618 18.20 8.91 -38.18
CA ILE A 618 17.22 9.88 -37.65
C ILE A 618 16.68 10.79 -38.76
N ALA A 619 17.55 11.22 -39.69
CA ALA A 619 17.12 12.00 -40.87
C ALA A 619 16.16 11.21 -41.78
N ARG A 620 16.45 9.93 -42.04
CA ARG A 620 15.58 9.04 -42.84
C ARG A 620 14.24 8.75 -42.15
N ALA A 621 14.23 8.67 -40.81
CA ALA A 621 13.00 8.48 -40.03
C ALA A 621 12.10 9.72 -40.05
N LYS A 622 12.67 10.94 -40.02
CA LYS A 622 11.90 12.19 -40.18
C LYS A 622 11.30 12.34 -41.58
N ALA A 623 12.11 12.13 -42.63
CA ALA A 623 11.64 12.19 -44.01
C ALA A 623 10.48 11.21 -44.31
N LYS A 624 10.46 10.02 -43.67
CA LYS A 624 9.34 9.07 -43.80
C LYS A 624 8.06 9.51 -43.07
N LYS A 625 8.13 10.34 -42.02
CA LYS A 625 6.93 10.85 -41.33
C LYS A 625 6.27 12.00 -42.08
N GLU A 626 7.05 12.89 -42.70
CA GLU A 626 6.51 14.05 -43.43
C GLU A 626 5.80 13.65 -44.73
N VAL A 627 6.27 12.62 -45.43
CA VAL A 627 5.59 12.07 -46.63
C VAL A 627 4.27 11.36 -46.28
N GLN A 628 4.08 10.92 -45.04
CA GLN A 628 2.88 10.17 -44.63
C GLN A 628 1.73 11.07 -44.11
N GLN A 629 1.93 12.40 -44.07
CA GLN A 629 0.97 13.36 -43.51
C GLN A 629 0.32 14.31 -44.54
N VAL A 630 0.62 14.17 -45.83
CA VAL A 630 0.08 15.01 -46.93
C VAL A 630 -0.93 14.25 -47.83
N ALA A 631 -1.16 12.96 -47.57
CA ALA A 631 -1.94 12.08 -48.45
C ALA A 631 -3.38 11.77 -47.95
N VAL A 632 -4.07 12.71 -47.30
CA VAL A 632 -5.51 12.57 -46.93
C VAL A 632 -6.27 13.91 -46.99
N SER A 633 -6.45 14.48 -48.19
CA SER A 633 -7.55 15.42 -48.51
C SER A 633 -7.55 15.84 -49.99
N ASP A 634 -8.28 15.12 -50.85
CA ASP A 634 -9.25 15.69 -51.82
C ASP A 634 -9.91 14.58 -52.68
N GLU A 635 -10.99 14.93 -53.38
CA GLU A 635 -12.08 14.00 -53.72
C GLU A 635 -12.05 13.32 -55.12
N ASN A 636 -12.79 12.20 -55.17
CA ASN A 636 -13.71 11.75 -56.23
C ASN A 636 -13.28 11.50 -57.71
N VAL A 637 -13.49 10.24 -58.11
CA VAL A 637 -13.98 9.73 -59.42
C VAL A 637 -13.07 9.87 -60.67
N VAL A 638 -12.52 8.73 -61.11
CA VAL A 638 -12.80 8.05 -62.41
C VAL A 638 -12.23 6.61 -62.35
N LYS A 639 -12.85 5.65 -63.05
CA LYS A 639 -12.43 4.23 -63.12
C LYS A 639 -11.42 3.99 -64.26
N THR A 640 -10.35 3.21 -64.01
CA THR A 640 -9.95 2.06 -64.87
C THR A 640 -8.86 1.15 -64.25
N GLU A 641 -9.25 -0.12 -64.06
CA GLU A 641 -8.55 -1.39 -64.36
C GLU A 641 -7.06 -1.72 -63.98
N VAL A 642 -6.97 -2.79 -63.17
CA VAL A 642 -6.07 -3.97 -63.26
C VAL A 642 -4.59 -3.87 -62.79
N ALA A 643 -4.31 -4.52 -61.65
CA ALA A 643 -3.39 -5.67 -61.55
C ALA A 643 -3.52 -6.36 -60.17
N GLU A 644 -4.06 -7.59 -60.10
CA GLU A 644 -4.15 -8.36 -58.84
C GLU A 644 -2.93 -9.27 -58.60
N ASP A 645 -2.49 -9.37 -57.33
CA ASP A 645 -1.36 -10.19 -56.91
C ASP A 645 -1.69 -11.70 -56.94
N PRO A 646 -0.98 -12.53 -57.75
CA PRO A 646 -1.24 -13.96 -57.88
C PRO A 646 -1.08 -14.75 -56.56
N ARG A 647 -0.44 -14.20 -55.52
CA ARG A 647 -0.29 -14.87 -54.22
C ARG A 647 -1.61 -14.99 -53.46
N LYS A 648 -2.55 -14.06 -53.61
CA LYS A 648 -3.87 -14.13 -52.94
C LYS A 648 -4.72 -15.30 -53.48
N ALA A 649 -4.70 -15.54 -54.79
CA ALA A 649 -5.40 -16.65 -55.42
C ALA A 649 -4.87 -18.02 -54.94
N ALA A 650 -3.55 -18.18 -54.81
CA ALA A 650 -2.93 -19.40 -54.32
C ALA A 650 -3.33 -19.74 -52.87
N VAL A 651 -3.38 -18.74 -51.99
CA VAL A 651 -3.80 -18.93 -50.58
C VAL A 651 -5.29 -19.28 -50.48
N ALA A 652 -6.16 -18.63 -51.27
CA ALA A 652 -7.58 -18.96 -51.32
C ALA A 652 -7.83 -20.41 -51.80
N ALA A 653 -7.11 -20.86 -52.83
CA ALA A 653 -7.20 -22.23 -53.33
C ALA A 653 -6.70 -23.28 -52.31
N ALA A 654 -5.66 -22.96 -51.53
CA ALA A 654 -5.17 -23.83 -50.47
C ALA A 654 -6.20 -23.98 -49.32
N ILE A 655 -6.83 -22.88 -48.90
CA ILE A 655 -7.87 -22.88 -47.86
C ILE A 655 -9.11 -23.65 -48.31
N ALA A 656 -9.53 -23.49 -49.57
CA ALA A 656 -10.65 -24.26 -50.15
C ALA A 656 -10.36 -25.78 -50.17
N ARG A 657 -9.16 -26.19 -50.59
CA ARG A 657 -8.75 -27.60 -50.57
C ARG A 657 -8.67 -28.17 -49.16
N ALA A 658 -8.24 -27.38 -48.18
CA ALA A 658 -8.20 -27.80 -46.78
C ALA A 658 -9.60 -27.97 -46.16
N LYS A 659 -10.58 -27.13 -46.53
CA LYS A 659 -11.98 -27.31 -46.12
C LYS A 659 -12.61 -28.56 -46.73
N ALA A 660 -12.48 -28.75 -48.04
CA ALA A 660 -13.00 -29.94 -48.73
C ALA A 660 -12.42 -31.25 -48.17
N LYS A 661 -11.14 -31.27 -47.77
CA LYS A 661 -10.52 -32.44 -47.11
C LYS A 661 -11.05 -32.72 -45.70
N LYS A 662 -11.53 -31.70 -44.97
CA LYS A 662 -12.15 -31.84 -43.65
C LYS A 662 -13.61 -32.30 -43.73
N GLU A 663 -14.32 -31.95 -44.79
CA GLU A 663 -15.72 -32.37 -45.01
C GLU A 663 -15.80 -33.80 -45.57
N ALA A 664 -14.76 -34.29 -46.25
CA ALA A 664 -14.64 -35.68 -46.73
C ALA A 664 -14.06 -36.69 -45.69
N GLN A 665 -13.87 -36.28 -44.44
CA GLN A 665 -13.36 -37.14 -43.35
C GLN A 665 -14.30 -37.13 -42.12
N LYS A 666 -15.61 -37.01 -42.36
CA LYS A 666 -16.65 -37.01 -41.33
C LYS A 666 -17.81 -37.92 -41.70
#